data_AF-A0A315VMI5-F1
#
_entry.id   AF-A0A315VMI5-F1
#
_cell.length_a   1.000
_cell.length_b   1.000
_cell.length_c   1.000
_cell.angle_alpha   90.00
_cell.angle_beta   90.00
_cell.angle_gamma   90.00
#
_symmetry.space_group_name_H-M   'P 1'
#
loop_
_entity.id
_entity.type
_entity.pdbx_description
1 polymer ?
#
loop_
_entity_poly.entity_id
_entity_poly.type
_entity_poly.pdbx_seq_one_letter_code
_entity_poly.pdbx_strand_id
1 'polypeptide(L)'
;MQKRTNRRRYTEHFVKQRHLKLTELKLEAERIGLKNRYLQTENIPEYPKPEFHVSLLKHETTGSALCGIRTDGGFRNPYGGSLIWWSLSVGPDQMRDAETRLLEKTFPDRMEAEDPEQQSFLWRFATSPAFKETSRLGWYRFTFPLQEVLTAYRDQFCSGSQPIMRVYETVLYRQEVMHVVLVHSPAKQNFSHYPLLTDDPDAVCVYKDGHFVWRPEAMCEKHWLKLICRPDSGQLEACGVAEDLCYVWDKVAVALDVGKTQVLKFDADRLRNNLKYCLLDDINCLPKDHTPVSFDDAKTVVKRLWPGWTGPLEEESSLLHSLSDLRLVLVGWAGVGKSSSGNTILGRNAFRTSPPFGRSRCCLQRGNVFSREVTVIDTPALPETSDPEVRKEIFRCINRSTPAPHAILLLVRLGFLTTHVEETVKQLEKMFGENVWRRTMILLTYQNQAEPDIQRHLKENENQLFRKVGNRFQVLNNNPHHRDVQQVWDLLFEVKEMLVNNKLICSGADPVMRVLKTVLYKQEVMYAVLVHSPHLNKKFKKHPLLEDDPNAICVYKDGHFIWRSEAMCETHWYEYEDQMEARRMGNYKFYVWDHVALALHVEKDQVLKLDFNKPEDFLTYCEEDDVTYRLKFQNLDKANELVKELWPEWEGRLKVERPLQLHYQGLHSDEMEVDNLVVKIINTPEFSELTSAEMKKKTLDYIRLSGPALHVFLLVIGLKNISADLIRTTVEQFESIFKEKALRRTMILFTHQSQTEPDIQEMMQEVQQFLTEKVGNRYLVFNNSLEDRDPQKVSHLLREVKEMLG
;
A
#
# COMPACT_ATOMS: atom_id res chain seq x y z
N MET A 1 -15.50 10.29 -50.52
CA MET A 1 -14.50 9.79 -49.53
C MET A 1 -13.39 8.96 -50.19
N GLN A 2 -12.13 9.08 -49.75
CA GLN A 2 -10.94 8.36 -50.26
C GLN A 2 -10.42 7.35 -49.22
N LYS A 3 -9.62 6.37 -49.64
CA LYS A 3 -9.05 5.32 -48.78
C LYS A 3 -7.52 5.39 -48.77
N ARG A 4 -6.89 5.26 -47.60
CA ARG A 4 -5.43 5.11 -47.47
C ARG A 4 -5.05 4.09 -46.39
N THR A 5 -3.86 3.53 -46.51
CA THR A 5 -3.23 2.78 -45.42
C THR A 5 -2.31 3.73 -44.67
N ASN A 6 -2.60 3.98 -43.40
CA ASN A 6 -1.76 4.83 -42.56
C ASN A 6 -0.47 4.10 -42.16
N ARG A 7 0.46 4.83 -41.54
CA ARG A 7 1.79 4.32 -41.17
C ARG A 7 1.77 3.17 -40.17
N ARG A 8 0.67 3.00 -39.43
CA ARG A 8 0.45 1.90 -38.48
C ARG A 8 -0.15 0.67 -39.18
N ARG A 9 -0.16 0.66 -40.52
CA ARG A 9 -0.76 -0.38 -41.38
C ARG A 9 -2.27 -0.52 -41.21
N TYR A 10 -2.93 0.50 -40.67
CA TYR A 10 -4.38 0.55 -40.59
C TYR A 10 -4.97 1.20 -41.83
N THR A 11 -6.02 0.60 -42.36
CA THR A 11 -6.81 1.18 -43.44
C THR A 11 -7.78 2.19 -42.87
N GLU A 12 -7.70 3.44 -43.32
CA GLU A 12 -8.59 4.54 -42.93
C GLU A 12 -9.20 5.20 -44.17
N HIS A 13 -10.35 5.84 -43.97
CA HIS A 13 -11.03 6.60 -45.00
C HIS A 13 -10.96 8.08 -44.66
N PHE A 14 -10.87 8.96 -45.65
CA PHE A 14 -10.72 10.38 -45.39
C PHE A 14 -11.34 11.26 -46.48
N VAL A 15 -11.65 12.50 -46.13
CA VAL A 15 -12.14 13.55 -47.02
C VAL A 15 -11.30 14.79 -46.79
N LYS A 16 -10.56 15.24 -47.81
CA LYS A 16 -9.74 16.46 -47.74
C LYS A 16 -10.60 17.72 -47.78
N GLN A 17 -10.05 18.82 -47.28
CA GLN A 17 -10.60 20.19 -47.36
C GLN A 17 -11.95 20.40 -46.66
N ARG A 18 -12.47 19.41 -45.93
CA ARG A 18 -13.76 19.50 -45.24
C ARG A 18 -13.69 18.88 -43.84
N HIS A 19 -14.26 19.57 -42.87
CA HIS A 19 -14.66 18.98 -41.59
C HIS A 19 -16.13 18.59 -41.70
N LEU A 20 -16.40 17.29 -41.84
CA LEU A 20 -17.75 16.80 -42.10
C LEU A 20 -18.52 16.60 -40.80
N LYS A 21 -19.73 17.16 -40.73
CA LYS A 21 -20.69 16.75 -39.68
C LYS A 21 -21.06 15.28 -39.87
N LEU A 22 -21.61 14.67 -38.83
CA LEU A 22 -21.87 13.24 -38.84
C LEU A 22 -22.88 12.83 -39.92
N THR A 23 -23.88 13.66 -40.17
CA THR A 23 -24.85 13.49 -41.27
C THR A 23 -24.18 13.52 -42.65
N GLU A 24 -23.28 14.47 -42.89
CA GLU A 24 -22.53 14.57 -44.15
C GLU A 24 -21.55 13.39 -44.32
N LEU A 25 -20.94 12.94 -43.23
CA LEU A 25 -20.03 11.81 -43.23
C LEU A 25 -20.76 10.50 -43.59
N LYS A 26 -22.00 10.32 -43.11
CA LYS A 26 -22.87 9.19 -43.51
C LYS A 26 -23.14 9.22 -45.01
N LEU A 27 -23.53 10.37 -45.56
CA LEU A 27 -23.78 10.53 -47.01
C LEU A 27 -22.53 10.22 -47.84
N GLU A 28 -21.36 10.69 -47.42
CA GLU A 28 -20.09 10.42 -48.11
C GLU A 28 -19.68 8.94 -48.04
N ALA A 29 -19.99 8.25 -46.93
CA ALA A 29 -19.75 6.82 -46.77
C ALA A 29 -20.69 5.98 -47.64
N GLU A 30 -21.98 6.34 -47.68
CA GLU A 30 -22.99 5.69 -48.53
C GLU A 30 -22.67 5.83 -50.01
N ARG A 31 -22.25 7.02 -50.44
CA ARG A 31 -21.87 7.29 -51.84
C ARG A 31 -20.78 6.35 -52.36
N ILE A 32 -19.86 5.90 -51.50
CA ILE A 32 -18.78 4.97 -51.87
C ILE A 32 -19.08 3.51 -51.50
N GLY A 33 -20.29 3.22 -51.00
CA GLY A 33 -20.68 1.89 -50.55
C GLY A 33 -19.91 1.39 -49.31
N LEU A 34 -19.38 2.30 -48.48
CA LEU A 34 -18.65 1.93 -47.27
C LEU A 34 -19.61 1.40 -46.20
N LYS A 35 -19.59 0.08 -45.99
CA LYS A 35 -20.32 -0.55 -44.88
C LYS A 35 -19.60 -0.28 -43.56
N ASN A 36 -20.11 0.66 -42.77
CA ASN A 36 -19.64 0.94 -41.41
C ASN A 36 -20.82 0.85 -40.44
N ARG A 37 -20.85 -0.23 -39.65
CA ARG A 37 -21.94 -0.51 -38.71
C ARG A 37 -22.17 0.60 -37.67
N TYR A 38 -21.13 1.36 -37.33
CA TYR A 38 -21.19 2.39 -36.29
C TYR A 38 -21.78 3.70 -36.83
N LEU A 39 -21.46 4.05 -38.08
CA LEU A 39 -22.05 5.21 -38.76
C LEU A 39 -23.52 4.98 -39.11
N GLN A 40 -23.90 3.74 -39.39
CA GLN A 40 -25.24 3.36 -39.84
C GLN A 40 -26.25 3.15 -38.69
N THR A 41 -25.84 3.33 -37.43
CA THR A 41 -26.76 3.28 -36.29
C THR A 41 -27.78 4.43 -36.37
N GLU A 42 -29.07 4.10 -36.43
CA GLU A 42 -30.19 5.07 -36.59
C GLU A 42 -30.80 5.51 -35.25
N ASN A 43 -30.80 4.65 -34.23
CA ASN A 43 -31.50 4.88 -32.96
C ASN A 43 -30.61 5.48 -31.86
N ILE A 44 -29.88 6.57 -32.13
CA ILE A 44 -28.99 7.15 -31.10
C ILE A 44 -29.83 7.88 -30.05
N PRO A 45 -29.70 7.54 -28.75
CA PRO A 45 -30.37 8.28 -27.68
C PRO A 45 -29.92 9.73 -27.66
N GLU A 46 -30.79 10.63 -27.23
CA GLU A 46 -30.44 12.04 -27.05
C GLU A 46 -29.20 12.20 -26.16
N TYR A 47 -28.28 13.09 -26.55
CA TYR A 47 -26.98 13.27 -25.90
C TYR A 47 -26.59 14.75 -25.90
N PRO A 48 -25.73 15.20 -24.96
CA PRO A 48 -25.37 16.60 -24.86
C PRO A 48 -24.53 17.05 -26.06
N LYS A 49 -24.79 18.27 -26.53
CA LYS A 49 -24.06 18.95 -27.61
C LYS A 49 -23.35 20.20 -27.05
N PRO A 50 -22.35 20.03 -26.17
CA PRO A 50 -21.66 21.15 -25.54
C PRO A 50 -20.70 21.85 -26.52
N GLU A 51 -20.23 23.02 -26.11
CA GLU A 51 -19.15 23.75 -26.78
C GLU A 51 -17.92 23.82 -25.87
N PHE A 52 -16.82 23.19 -26.30
CA PHE A 52 -15.56 23.17 -25.55
C PHE A 52 -14.60 24.25 -26.04
N HIS A 53 -14.14 25.08 -25.11
CA HIS A 53 -13.08 26.06 -25.35
C HIS A 53 -11.76 25.44 -24.90
N VAL A 54 -11.01 24.88 -25.84
CA VAL A 54 -9.84 24.05 -25.56
C VAL A 54 -8.54 24.83 -25.74
N SER A 55 -7.78 24.89 -24.66
CA SER A 55 -6.50 25.59 -24.55
C SER A 55 -5.30 24.67 -24.29
N LEU A 56 -5.50 23.35 -24.29
CA LEU A 56 -4.45 22.36 -24.09
C LEU A 56 -4.31 21.44 -25.30
N LEU A 57 -3.05 21.14 -25.67
CA LEU A 57 -2.70 20.17 -26.68
C LEU A 57 -1.95 19.01 -26.03
N LYS A 58 -2.19 17.79 -26.53
CA LYS A 58 -1.44 16.60 -26.13
C LYS A 58 -0.76 15.89 -27.29
N HIS A 59 0.40 15.33 -27.01
CA HIS A 59 1.17 14.48 -27.90
C HIS A 59 1.55 13.19 -27.18
N GLU A 60 1.01 12.08 -27.66
CA GLU A 60 1.24 10.75 -27.10
C GLU A 60 2.32 10.00 -27.88
N THR A 61 3.21 9.32 -27.18
CA THR A 61 4.41 8.74 -27.77
C THR A 61 4.89 7.48 -27.05
N THR A 62 5.73 6.70 -27.75
CA THR A 62 6.37 5.48 -27.23
C THR A 62 7.72 5.80 -26.61
N GLY A 63 8.31 4.86 -25.86
CA GLY A 63 9.64 5.06 -25.27
C GLY A 63 10.75 5.31 -26.31
N SER A 64 10.68 4.66 -27.48
CA SER A 64 11.66 4.88 -28.56
C SER A 64 11.53 6.27 -29.18
N ALA A 65 10.30 6.74 -29.39
CA ALA A 65 10.04 8.08 -29.90
C ALA A 65 10.34 9.17 -28.87
N LEU A 66 10.16 8.90 -27.56
CA LEU A 66 10.60 9.76 -26.47
C LEU A 66 12.12 10.00 -26.50
N CYS A 67 12.92 8.94 -26.72
CA CYS A 67 14.36 9.09 -26.91
C CYS A 67 14.69 10.05 -28.06
N GLY A 68 13.97 9.92 -29.20
CA GLY A 68 14.14 10.83 -30.33
C GLY A 68 13.82 12.28 -29.99
N ILE A 69 12.69 12.53 -29.32
CA ILE A 69 12.29 13.87 -28.86
C ILE A 69 13.36 14.48 -27.95
N ARG A 70 13.92 13.68 -27.04
CA ARG A 70 15.02 14.11 -26.16
C ARG A 70 16.29 14.47 -26.94
N THR A 71 16.68 13.63 -27.89
CA THR A 71 17.89 13.82 -28.70
C THR A 71 17.77 15.06 -29.59
N ASP A 72 16.61 15.26 -30.19
CA ASP A 72 16.35 16.39 -31.09
C ASP A 72 16.05 17.70 -30.35
N GLY A 73 15.75 17.63 -29.05
CA GLY A 73 15.34 18.78 -28.24
C GLY A 73 13.96 19.31 -28.62
N GLY A 74 13.07 18.44 -29.09
CA GLY A 74 11.75 18.85 -29.57
C GLY A 74 11.08 17.85 -30.49
N PHE A 75 10.05 18.30 -31.21
CA PHE A 75 9.17 17.44 -32.00
C PHE A 75 9.45 17.57 -33.49
N ARG A 76 9.61 16.44 -34.17
CA ARG A 76 9.67 16.35 -35.63
C ARG A 76 8.97 15.09 -36.12
N ASN A 77 8.77 15.01 -37.43
CA ASN A 77 8.31 13.77 -38.05
C ASN A 77 9.50 12.80 -38.21
N PRO A 78 9.52 11.65 -37.54
CA PRO A 78 10.67 10.75 -37.59
C PRO A 78 10.81 10.00 -38.93
N TYR A 79 9.84 10.13 -39.84
CA TYR A 79 9.80 9.40 -41.12
C TYR A 79 9.85 10.33 -42.35
N GLY A 80 10.50 11.50 -42.23
CA GLY A 80 10.73 12.42 -43.34
C GLY A 80 9.49 13.11 -43.91
N GLY A 81 8.34 13.03 -43.21
CA GLY A 81 7.18 13.87 -43.48
C GLY A 81 7.37 15.28 -42.92
N SER A 82 6.50 16.24 -43.28
CA SER A 82 6.61 17.62 -42.77
C SER A 82 5.68 17.95 -41.61
N LEU A 83 4.69 17.09 -41.34
CA LEU A 83 3.67 17.32 -40.32
C LEU A 83 3.99 16.61 -39.01
N ILE A 84 3.88 17.32 -37.90
CA ILE A 84 3.79 16.76 -36.54
C ILE A 84 2.36 16.89 -36.03
N TRP A 85 1.90 15.89 -35.27
CA TRP A 85 0.49 15.73 -34.93
C TRP A 85 0.27 15.85 -33.41
N TRP A 86 -0.73 16.64 -33.05
CA TRP A 86 -1.20 16.85 -31.69
C TRP A 86 -2.70 16.61 -31.64
N SER A 87 -3.23 16.24 -30.48
CA SER A 87 -4.67 16.16 -30.24
C SER A 87 -5.09 17.25 -29.27
N LEU A 88 -6.32 17.72 -29.37
CA LEU A 88 -6.91 18.51 -28.29
C LEU A 88 -6.97 17.68 -27.01
N SER A 89 -6.71 18.33 -25.87
CA SER A 89 -6.83 17.73 -24.55
C SER A 89 -7.82 18.55 -23.74
N VAL A 90 -8.91 17.92 -23.28
CA VAL A 90 -9.94 18.60 -22.50
C VAL A 90 -9.79 18.21 -21.03
N GLY A 91 -9.51 19.19 -20.18
CA GLY A 91 -9.37 19.01 -18.74
C GLY A 91 -10.68 19.21 -17.96
N PRO A 92 -10.67 18.94 -16.63
CA PRO A 92 -11.86 19.09 -15.77
C PRO A 92 -12.45 20.51 -15.75
N ASP A 93 -11.61 21.54 -15.80
CA ASP A 93 -12.06 22.93 -15.77
C ASP A 93 -12.83 23.27 -17.06
N GLN A 94 -12.24 22.93 -18.22
CA GLN A 94 -12.87 23.11 -19.53
C GLN A 94 -14.18 22.31 -19.67
N MET A 95 -14.29 21.17 -18.96
CA MET A 95 -15.53 20.40 -18.87
C MET A 95 -16.61 21.16 -18.12
N ARG A 96 -16.31 21.65 -16.91
CA ARG A 96 -17.26 22.43 -16.11
C ARG A 96 -17.71 23.68 -16.86
N ASP A 97 -16.78 24.40 -17.47
CA ASP A 97 -17.09 25.59 -18.26
C ASP A 97 -18.02 25.27 -19.45
N ALA A 98 -17.79 24.13 -20.12
CA ALA A 98 -18.63 23.70 -21.24
C ALA A 98 -20.02 23.27 -20.81
N GLU A 99 -20.14 22.67 -19.62
CA GLU A 99 -21.41 22.34 -19.00
C GLU A 99 -22.21 23.58 -18.63
N THR A 100 -21.57 24.57 -18.00
CA THR A 100 -22.20 25.86 -17.68
C THR A 100 -22.75 26.52 -18.94
N ARG A 101 -21.94 26.64 -20.01
CA ARG A 101 -22.39 27.18 -21.30
C ARG A 101 -23.57 26.41 -21.90
N LEU A 102 -23.55 25.08 -21.80
CA LEU A 102 -24.63 24.25 -22.30
C LEU A 102 -25.92 24.49 -21.51
N LEU A 103 -25.83 24.61 -20.18
CA LEU A 103 -26.96 24.86 -19.31
C LEU A 103 -27.55 26.26 -19.50
N GLU A 104 -26.72 27.30 -19.58
CA GLU A 104 -27.15 28.67 -19.89
C GLU A 104 -27.87 28.75 -21.24
N LYS A 105 -27.34 28.06 -22.25
CA LYS A 105 -27.97 27.98 -23.58
C LYS A 105 -29.30 27.23 -23.56
N THR A 106 -29.42 26.20 -22.72
CA THR A 106 -30.62 25.35 -22.67
C THR A 106 -31.71 25.95 -21.77
N PHE A 107 -31.30 26.62 -20.69
CA PHE A 107 -32.18 27.24 -19.69
C PHE A 107 -31.71 28.67 -19.37
N PRO A 108 -32.05 29.66 -20.21
CA PRO A 108 -31.59 31.04 -20.03
C PRO A 108 -32.04 31.71 -18.72
N ASP A 109 -33.18 31.27 -18.17
CA ASP A 109 -33.79 31.82 -16.96
C ASP A 109 -33.34 31.11 -15.66
N ARG A 110 -32.40 30.17 -15.75
CA ARG A 110 -31.92 29.41 -14.59
C ARG A 110 -31.07 30.29 -13.68
N MET A 111 -31.35 30.32 -12.37
CA MET A 111 -30.44 30.88 -11.38
C MET A 111 -29.26 29.92 -11.15
N GLU A 112 -28.04 30.47 -11.06
CA GLU A 112 -26.82 29.70 -10.81
C GLU A 112 -27.00 28.75 -9.62
N ALA A 113 -26.76 27.46 -9.83
CA ALA A 113 -26.75 26.49 -8.75
C ALA A 113 -25.34 26.46 -8.13
N GLU A 114 -25.24 26.88 -6.88
CA GLU A 114 -24.04 26.83 -6.05
C GLU A 114 -23.79 25.38 -5.56
N ASP A 115 -23.15 24.55 -6.37
CA ASP A 115 -22.34 23.46 -5.81
C ASP A 115 -21.07 23.22 -6.65
N PRO A 116 -19.96 23.91 -6.34
CA PRO A 116 -18.69 23.75 -7.05
C PRO A 116 -18.03 22.39 -6.84
N GLU A 117 -18.52 21.54 -5.92
CA GLU A 117 -17.96 20.20 -5.67
C GLU A 117 -18.60 19.11 -6.54
N GLN A 118 -19.69 19.39 -7.25
CA GLN A 118 -20.36 18.40 -8.09
C GLN A 118 -19.59 18.17 -9.41
N GLN A 119 -19.23 16.91 -9.68
CA GLN A 119 -18.59 16.53 -10.95
C GLN A 119 -19.54 16.75 -12.14
N SER A 120 -19.05 17.41 -13.19
CA SER A 120 -19.80 17.68 -14.43
C SER A 120 -20.45 16.40 -15.01
N PHE A 121 -21.76 16.46 -15.29
CA PHE A 121 -22.50 15.37 -15.92
C PHE A 121 -21.97 15.05 -17.32
N LEU A 122 -21.34 16.01 -18.01
CA LEU A 122 -20.68 15.76 -19.31
C LEU A 122 -19.63 14.65 -19.23
N TRP A 123 -18.97 14.45 -18.08
CA TRP A 123 -17.97 13.40 -17.89
C TRP A 123 -18.55 12.00 -18.17
N ARG A 124 -19.85 11.84 -17.97
CA ARG A 124 -20.59 10.59 -18.22
C ARG A 124 -20.70 10.25 -19.72
N PHE A 125 -20.55 11.25 -20.60
CA PHE A 125 -20.54 11.10 -22.06
C PHE A 125 -19.13 11.25 -22.67
N ALA A 126 -18.11 11.51 -21.87
CA ALA A 126 -16.79 11.94 -22.33
C ALA A 126 -15.81 10.78 -22.53
N THR A 127 -16.13 9.83 -23.41
CA THR A 127 -15.26 8.65 -23.63
C THR A 127 -14.34 8.76 -24.85
N SER A 128 -14.43 9.85 -25.63
CA SER A 128 -13.47 10.17 -26.68
C SER A 128 -12.06 10.38 -26.09
N PRO A 129 -10.96 9.99 -26.77
CA PRO A 129 -9.59 10.21 -26.38
C PRO A 129 -9.25 11.65 -26.05
N ALA A 130 -9.98 12.65 -26.55
CA ALA A 130 -9.77 14.04 -26.16
C ALA A 130 -9.93 14.25 -24.64
N PHE A 131 -10.79 13.45 -24.01
CA PHE A 131 -11.12 13.48 -22.59
C PHE A 131 -10.40 12.40 -21.76
N LYS A 132 -9.80 11.41 -22.44
CA LYS A 132 -9.13 10.28 -21.76
C LYS A 132 -7.73 10.62 -21.30
N GLU A 133 -7.41 10.10 -20.12
CA GLU A 133 -6.07 10.08 -19.54
C GLU A 133 -5.26 8.86 -20.00
N THR A 134 -5.91 7.78 -20.44
CA THR A 134 -5.23 6.66 -21.11
C THR A 134 -4.76 7.06 -22.51
N SER A 135 -3.70 6.44 -22.97
CA SER A 135 -3.10 6.70 -24.29
C SER A 135 -3.31 5.55 -25.26
N ARG A 136 -3.50 5.88 -26.53
CA ARG A 136 -3.59 4.89 -27.62
C ARG A 136 -2.30 4.72 -28.38
N LEU A 137 -1.38 5.67 -28.24
CA LEU A 137 -0.19 5.80 -29.09
C LEU A 137 1.11 5.47 -28.34
N GLY A 138 1.07 5.34 -27.02
CA GLY A 138 2.20 4.91 -26.19
C GLY A 138 2.14 5.41 -24.75
N TRP A 139 3.08 4.98 -23.92
CA TRP A 139 3.05 5.21 -22.46
C TRP A 139 3.46 6.61 -22.00
N TYR A 140 3.82 7.51 -22.91
CA TYR A 140 4.28 8.85 -22.56
C TYR A 140 3.41 9.88 -23.24
N ARG A 141 3.03 10.93 -22.50
CA ARG A 141 2.28 12.06 -23.04
C ARG A 141 2.96 13.36 -22.68
N PHE A 142 3.07 14.22 -23.68
CA PHE A 142 3.34 15.64 -23.46
C PHE A 142 2.03 16.40 -23.52
N THR A 143 1.72 17.21 -22.51
CA THR A 143 0.54 18.10 -22.50
C THR A 143 1.00 19.53 -22.37
N PHE A 144 0.80 20.35 -23.41
CA PHE A 144 1.27 21.74 -23.46
C PHE A 144 0.09 22.72 -23.57
N PRO A 145 0.22 23.94 -23.03
CA PRO A 145 -0.67 25.05 -23.38
C PRO A 145 -0.63 25.32 -24.88
N LEU A 146 -1.80 25.43 -25.51
CA LEU A 146 -1.95 25.69 -26.94
C LEU A 146 -1.17 26.95 -27.37
N GLN A 147 -1.30 28.02 -26.57
CA GLN A 147 -0.59 29.28 -26.83
C GLN A 147 0.94 29.12 -26.80
N GLU A 148 1.46 28.26 -25.93
CA GLU A 148 2.90 27.99 -25.86
C GLU A 148 3.39 27.29 -27.13
N VAL A 149 2.65 26.28 -27.61
CA VAL A 149 2.98 25.56 -28.86
C VAL A 149 2.89 26.50 -30.08
N LEU A 150 1.82 27.30 -30.18
CA LEU A 150 1.65 28.23 -31.29
C LEU A 150 2.68 29.37 -31.27
N THR A 151 3.05 29.86 -30.10
CA THR A 151 4.12 30.86 -29.93
C THR A 151 5.46 30.29 -30.35
N ALA A 152 5.82 29.09 -29.88
CA ALA A 152 7.04 28.41 -30.30
C ALA A 152 7.07 28.18 -31.82
N TYR A 153 5.94 27.79 -32.42
CA TYR A 153 5.83 27.61 -33.87
C TYR A 153 5.95 28.93 -34.65
N ARG A 154 5.30 30.00 -34.16
CA ARG A 154 5.37 31.36 -34.72
C ARG A 154 6.81 31.84 -34.79
N ASP A 155 7.54 31.70 -33.69
CA ASP A 155 8.89 32.24 -33.55
C ASP A 155 9.90 31.41 -34.36
N GLN A 156 9.73 30.08 -34.42
CA GLN A 156 10.68 29.19 -35.09
C GLN A 156 10.41 28.98 -36.60
N PHE A 157 9.15 29.08 -37.05
CA PHE A 157 8.76 28.72 -38.42
C PHE A 157 8.05 29.83 -39.21
N CYS A 158 7.56 30.87 -38.52
CA CYS A 158 6.78 31.94 -39.15
C CYS A 158 7.49 33.30 -39.12
N SER A 159 8.75 33.36 -38.68
CA SER A 159 9.50 34.62 -38.55
C SER A 159 8.74 35.67 -37.72
N GLY A 160 8.04 35.23 -36.67
CA GLY A 160 7.21 36.09 -35.80
C GLY A 160 5.80 36.39 -36.35
N SER A 161 5.50 36.04 -37.60
CA SER A 161 4.16 36.23 -38.19
C SER A 161 3.16 35.20 -37.66
N GLN A 162 1.90 35.58 -37.48
CA GLN A 162 0.88 34.66 -36.98
C GLN A 162 0.71 33.42 -37.90
N PRO A 163 0.68 32.20 -37.35
CA PRO A 163 0.47 30.99 -38.13
C PRO A 163 -0.90 30.98 -38.81
N ILE A 164 -0.99 30.38 -40.01
CA ILE A 164 -2.26 30.22 -40.74
C ILE A 164 -2.87 28.86 -40.40
N MET A 165 -4.17 28.87 -40.06
CA MET A 165 -4.94 27.66 -39.79
C MET A 165 -5.90 27.33 -40.94
N ARG A 166 -5.94 26.06 -41.33
CA ARG A 166 -6.73 25.56 -42.46
C ARG A 166 -7.47 24.27 -42.14
N VAL A 167 -8.60 24.07 -42.80
CA VAL A 167 -9.36 22.81 -42.79
C VAL A 167 -8.61 21.79 -43.65
N TYR A 168 -7.97 20.81 -43.02
CA TYR A 168 -7.11 19.85 -43.72
C TYR A 168 -7.88 18.64 -44.25
N GLU A 169 -8.44 17.82 -43.35
CA GLU A 169 -9.22 16.64 -43.71
C GLU A 169 -10.08 16.14 -42.54
N THR A 170 -11.10 15.34 -42.85
CA THR A 170 -11.81 14.47 -41.90
C THR A 170 -11.35 13.03 -42.15
N VAL A 171 -10.94 12.31 -41.11
CA VAL A 171 -10.51 10.90 -41.17
C VAL A 171 -11.48 10.03 -40.38
N LEU A 172 -11.91 8.93 -40.98
CA LEU A 172 -12.73 7.89 -40.38
C LEU A 172 -11.91 6.59 -40.28
N TYR A 173 -11.74 6.10 -39.06
CA TYR A 173 -11.12 4.81 -38.77
C TYR A 173 -11.94 4.01 -37.77
N ARG A 174 -12.53 2.88 -38.21
CA ARG A 174 -13.47 2.07 -37.42
C ARG A 174 -14.62 2.94 -36.87
N GLN A 175 -14.59 3.26 -35.59
CA GLN A 175 -15.59 4.04 -34.85
C GLN A 175 -15.09 5.46 -34.50
N GLU A 176 -13.92 5.86 -35.00
CA GLU A 176 -13.28 7.15 -34.70
C GLU A 176 -13.37 8.09 -35.89
N VAL A 177 -13.87 9.31 -35.65
CA VAL A 177 -13.85 10.44 -36.58
C VAL A 177 -12.83 11.46 -36.07
N MET A 178 -11.92 11.88 -36.93
CA MET A 178 -10.89 12.85 -36.59
C MET A 178 -10.92 14.02 -37.56
N HIS A 179 -11.22 15.20 -37.04
CA HIS A 179 -11.18 16.47 -37.77
C HIS A 179 -9.80 17.08 -37.64
N VAL A 180 -9.10 17.27 -38.75
CA VAL A 180 -7.71 17.72 -38.75
C VAL A 180 -7.62 19.20 -39.14
N VAL A 181 -7.06 20.00 -38.24
CA VAL A 181 -6.66 21.40 -38.50
C VAL A 181 -5.19 21.39 -38.92
N LEU A 182 -4.88 22.00 -40.06
CA LEU A 182 -3.50 22.24 -40.51
C LEU A 182 -3.06 23.62 -40.05
N VAL A 183 -1.89 23.69 -39.41
CA VAL A 183 -1.20 24.93 -39.06
C VAL A 183 0.07 25.03 -39.88
N HIS A 184 0.25 26.14 -40.61
CA HIS A 184 1.44 26.35 -41.42
C HIS A 184 1.91 27.80 -41.41
N SER A 185 3.19 28.00 -41.73
CA SER A 185 3.79 29.32 -41.90
C SER A 185 3.15 30.09 -43.07
N PRO A 186 2.89 31.40 -42.91
CA PRO A 186 2.43 32.26 -44.01
C PRO A 186 3.34 32.25 -45.24
N ALA A 187 4.64 32.02 -45.05
CA ALA A 187 5.62 31.94 -46.13
C ALA A 187 5.44 30.71 -47.04
N LYS A 188 4.72 29.68 -46.58
CA LYS A 188 4.48 28.44 -47.35
C LYS A 188 3.14 28.47 -48.06
N GLN A 189 3.17 28.70 -49.35
CA GLN A 189 1.96 28.76 -50.20
C GLN A 189 1.41 27.38 -50.60
N ASN A 190 2.13 26.28 -50.35
CA ASN A 190 1.75 24.93 -50.80
C ASN A 190 0.40 24.44 -50.24
N PHE A 191 -0.12 25.08 -49.20
CA PHE A 191 -1.38 24.74 -48.55
C PHE A 191 -2.53 25.71 -48.86
N SER A 192 -2.33 26.69 -49.75
CA SER A 192 -3.33 27.71 -50.10
C SER A 192 -4.65 27.13 -50.63
N HIS A 193 -4.60 25.95 -51.24
CA HIS A 193 -5.76 25.21 -51.75
C HIS A 193 -6.64 24.59 -50.66
N TYR A 194 -6.18 24.51 -49.39
CA TYR A 194 -7.04 24.11 -48.27
C TYR A 194 -7.82 25.33 -47.75
N PRO A 195 -9.13 25.21 -47.43
CA PRO A 195 -9.90 26.32 -46.89
C PRO A 195 -9.33 26.86 -45.58
N LEU A 196 -9.45 28.17 -45.34
CA LEU A 196 -9.12 28.76 -44.04
C LEU A 196 -10.06 28.22 -42.96
N LEU A 197 -9.56 28.10 -41.74
CA LEU A 197 -10.40 27.82 -40.57
C LEU A 197 -11.10 29.13 -40.17
N THR A 198 -12.36 29.31 -40.58
CA THR A 198 -13.15 30.51 -40.33
C THR A 198 -13.94 30.42 -39.02
N ASP A 199 -14.34 31.57 -38.45
CA ASP A 199 -15.22 31.65 -37.27
C ASP A 199 -16.69 31.38 -37.66
N ASP A 200 -16.95 30.21 -38.25
CA ASP A 200 -18.28 29.75 -38.60
C ASP A 200 -18.92 29.08 -37.35
N PRO A 201 -20.05 29.59 -36.82
CA PRO A 201 -20.70 29.02 -35.64
C PRO A 201 -21.21 27.59 -35.88
N ASP A 202 -21.46 27.20 -37.13
CA ASP A 202 -21.90 25.86 -37.50
C ASP A 202 -20.75 24.89 -37.75
N ALA A 203 -19.49 25.34 -37.75
CA ALA A 203 -18.35 24.47 -37.95
C ALA A 203 -18.06 23.60 -36.71
N VAL A 204 -17.59 22.38 -36.96
CA VAL A 204 -17.19 21.40 -35.92
C VAL A 204 -16.05 21.94 -35.06
N CYS A 205 -15.13 22.70 -35.64
CA CYS A 205 -14.00 23.28 -34.95
C CYS A 205 -13.67 24.65 -35.54
N VAL A 206 -13.47 25.64 -34.68
CA VAL A 206 -12.95 26.97 -35.05
C VAL A 206 -11.82 27.38 -34.11
N TYR A 207 -11.05 28.38 -34.48
CA TYR A 207 -10.04 28.98 -33.61
C TYR A 207 -10.36 30.45 -33.39
N LYS A 208 -10.57 30.84 -32.14
CA LYS A 208 -10.98 32.18 -31.74
C LYS A 208 -10.41 32.50 -30.37
N ASP A 209 -10.06 33.76 -30.12
CA ASP A 209 -9.63 34.26 -28.80
C ASP A 209 -8.59 33.38 -28.09
N GLY A 210 -7.63 32.86 -28.87
CA GLY A 210 -6.52 32.06 -28.35
C GLY A 210 -6.84 30.61 -27.99
N HIS A 211 -8.02 30.09 -28.33
CA HIS A 211 -8.42 28.71 -28.05
C HIS A 211 -9.10 28.06 -29.26
N PHE A 212 -9.12 26.73 -29.29
CA PHE A 212 -9.97 26.00 -30.22
C PHE A 212 -11.36 25.86 -29.62
N VAL A 213 -12.38 26.28 -30.36
CA VAL A 213 -13.77 26.01 -30.02
C VAL A 213 -14.18 24.74 -30.75
N TRP A 214 -14.30 23.64 -30.00
CA TRP A 214 -14.70 22.33 -30.55
C TRP A 214 -16.15 22.02 -30.15
N ARG A 215 -16.97 21.71 -31.15
CA ARG A 215 -18.37 21.31 -31.04
C ARG A 215 -18.48 19.84 -31.46
N PRO A 216 -18.33 18.91 -30.51
CA PRO A 216 -18.31 17.49 -30.84
C PRO A 216 -19.66 17.04 -31.39
N GLU A 217 -19.59 16.31 -32.49
CA GLU A 217 -20.75 15.64 -33.05
C GLU A 217 -21.06 14.34 -32.27
N ALA A 218 -20.06 13.73 -31.63
CA ALA A 218 -20.25 12.55 -30.79
C ALA A 218 -19.11 12.34 -29.76
N MET A 219 -19.40 12.50 -28.47
CA MET A 219 -18.38 12.44 -27.43
C MET A 219 -18.09 11.03 -26.87
N CYS A 220 -18.95 10.04 -27.15
CA CYS A 220 -18.88 8.70 -26.56
C CYS A 220 -18.84 7.56 -27.58
N GLU A 221 -18.17 6.47 -27.20
CA GLU A 221 -18.05 5.24 -28.01
C GLU A 221 -19.32 4.38 -27.94
N LYS A 222 -19.95 4.33 -26.76
CA LYS A 222 -21.19 3.59 -26.50
C LYS A 222 -22.17 4.51 -25.79
N HIS A 223 -23.39 4.60 -26.29
CA HIS A 223 -24.46 5.31 -25.62
C HIS A 223 -25.11 4.38 -24.61
N TRP A 224 -24.58 4.38 -23.37
CA TRP A 224 -25.27 3.79 -22.22
C TRP A 224 -26.18 4.78 -21.51
N LEU A 225 -26.14 6.04 -21.92
CA LEU A 225 -26.86 7.14 -21.30
C LEU A 225 -27.65 7.91 -22.35
N LYS A 226 -28.87 8.29 -21.97
CA LYS A 226 -29.70 9.28 -22.64
C LYS A 226 -29.72 10.56 -21.80
N LEU A 227 -29.63 11.70 -22.47
CA LEU A 227 -29.90 13.00 -21.86
C LEU A 227 -31.41 13.20 -21.72
N ILE A 228 -31.86 13.51 -20.51
CA ILE A 228 -33.22 13.92 -20.20
C ILE A 228 -33.19 15.40 -19.85
N CYS A 229 -33.92 16.18 -20.64
CA CYS A 229 -34.18 17.58 -20.33
C CYS A 229 -35.42 17.66 -19.44
N ARG A 230 -35.30 18.31 -18.28
CA ARG A 230 -36.41 18.63 -17.38
C ARG A 230 -36.63 20.15 -17.37
N PRO A 231 -37.51 20.68 -18.23
CA PRO A 231 -37.74 22.12 -18.34
C PRO A 231 -38.23 22.74 -17.02
N ASP A 232 -39.11 22.03 -16.31
CA ASP A 232 -39.74 22.53 -15.08
C ASP A 232 -38.75 22.72 -13.91
N SER A 233 -37.66 21.94 -13.89
CA SER A 233 -36.61 22.05 -12.87
C SER A 233 -35.32 22.71 -13.36
N GLY A 234 -35.25 23.08 -14.65
CA GLY A 234 -34.04 23.66 -15.25
C GLY A 234 -32.82 22.72 -15.22
N GLN A 235 -33.04 21.40 -15.26
CA GLN A 235 -31.99 20.40 -15.10
C GLN A 235 -31.82 19.54 -16.35
N LEU A 236 -30.55 19.25 -16.65
CA LEU A 236 -30.15 18.19 -17.58
C LEU A 236 -29.67 17.00 -16.76
N GLU A 237 -30.32 15.86 -16.93
CA GLU A 237 -29.95 14.61 -16.30
C GLU A 237 -29.49 13.61 -17.35
N ALA A 238 -28.54 12.76 -17.00
CA ALA A 238 -28.26 11.59 -17.80
C ALA A 238 -28.85 10.34 -17.13
N CYS A 239 -29.49 9.49 -17.92
CA CYS A 239 -30.20 8.30 -17.46
C CYS A 239 -29.78 7.08 -18.29
N GLY A 240 -29.69 5.91 -17.66
CA GLY A 240 -29.30 4.70 -18.36
C GLY A 240 -30.24 4.27 -19.48
N VAL A 241 -29.69 3.75 -20.58
CA VAL A 241 -30.43 3.03 -21.63
C VAL A 241 -30.06 1.54 -21.63
N ALA A 242 -31.06 0.69 -21.82
CA ALA A 242 -30.94 -0.77 -21.72
C ALA A 242 -30.29 -1.45 -22.94
N GLU A 243 -30.09 -0.72 -24.04
CA GLU A 243 -29.57 -1.27 -25.31
C GLU A 243 -28.09 -0.90 -25.53
N ASP A 244 -27.27 -1.88 -25.93
CA ASP A 244 -25.87 -1.68 -26.30
C ASP A 244 -25.76 -1.02 -27.70
N LEU A 245 -25.92 0.30 -27.75
CA LEU A 245 -25.76 1.06 -28.98
C LEU A 245 -24.32 1.54 -29.13
N CYS A 246 -23.59 0.91 -30.05
CA CYS A 246 -22.24 1.35 -30.43
C CYS A 246 -22.36 2.48 -31.46
N TYR A 247 -21.62 3.57 -31.24
CA TYR A 247 -21.63 4.73 -32.11
C TYR A 247 -20.22 5.16 -32.51
N VAL A 248 -20.13 6.14 -33.40
CA VAL A 248 -18.86 6.82 -33.67
C VAL A 248 -18.63 7.90 -32.62
N TRP A 249 -17.38 8.20 -32.34
CA TRP A 249 -16.99 9.36 -31.57
C TRP A 249 -16.00 10.20 -32.35
N ASP A 250 -16.01 11.50 -32.10
CA ASP A 250 -15.18 12.46 -32.80
C ASP A 250 -14.10 13.07 -31.89
N LYS A 251 -13.09 13.63 -32.56
CA LYS A 251 -12.02 14.41 -31.93
C LYS A 251 -11.42 15.38 -32.95
N VAL A 252 -10.68 16.35 -32.43
CA VAL A 252 -9.88 17.28 -33.24
C VAL A 252 -8.39 16.99 -33.07
N ALA A 253 -7.68 16.94 -34.20
CA ALA A 253 -6.23 16.87 -34.26
C ALA A 253 -5.65 18.12 -34.93
N VAL A 254 -4.48 18.55 -34.47
CA VAL A 254 -3.74 19.70 -35.00
C VAL A 254 -2.45 19.19 -35.64
N ALA A 255 -2.30 19.44 -36.94
CA ALA A 255 -1.12 19.07 -37.71
C ALA A 255 -0.30 20.32 -38.01
N LEU A 256 0.90 20.44 -37.42
CA LEU A 256 1.81 21.56 -37.64
C LEU A 256 2.83 21.22 -38.72
N ASP A 257 2.97 22.07 -39.73
CA ASP A 257 3.98 21.90 -40.78
C ASP A 257 5.35 22.46 -40.35
N VAL A 258 6.20 21.57 -39.86
CA VAL A 258 7.58 21.89 -39.46
C VAL A 258 8.60 21.65 -40.57
N GLY A 259 8.18 21.18 -41.75
CA GLY A 259 9.14 20.80 -42.80
C GLY A 259 9.78 19.43 -42.54
N LYS A 260 10.46 18.87 -43.55
CA LYS A 260 10.90 17.45 -43.54
C LYS A 260 12.07 17.16 -42.60
N THR A 261 12.89 18.16 -42.30
CA THR A 261 14.18 18.00 -41.60
C THR A 261 14.28 18.85 -40.34
N GLN A 262 13.34 19.75 -40.10
CA GLN A 262 13.41 20.67 -38.97
C GLN A 262 12.68 20.09 -37.75
N VAL A 263 12.95 20.67 -36.59
CA VAL A 263 12.42 20.26 -35.28
C VAL A 263 11.76 21.47 -34.64
N LEU A 264 10.53 21.30 -34.13
CA LEU A 264 9.90 22.28 -33.25
C LEU A 264 10.52 22.13 -31.85
N LYS A 265 11.42 23.05 -31.50
CA LYS A 265 12.25 22.96 -30.30
C LYS A 265 11.53 23.50 -29.07
N PHE A 266 11.81 22.88 -27.94
CA PHE A 266 11.45 23.35 -26.61
C PHE A 266 12.68 23.20 -25.71
N ASP A 267 12.79 24.05 -24.68
CA ASP A 267 13.83 23.84 -23.68
C ASP A 267 13.59 22.53 -22.91
N ALA A 268 14.67 22.00 -22.33
CA ALA A 268 14.62 20.70 -21.68
C ALA A 268 13.69 20.69 -20.45
N ASP A 269 13.57 21.81 -19.73
CA ASP A 269 12.69 21.93 -18.57
C ASP A 269 11.22 21.91 -18.98
N ARG A 270 10.86 22.60 -20.06
CA ARG A 270 9.52 22.59 -20.65
C ARG A 270 9.13 21.21 -21.14
N LEU A 271 10.02 20.50 -21.84
CA LEU A 271 9.73 19.11 -22.23
C LEU A 271 9.47 18.24 -20.99
N ARG A 272 10.30 18.35 -19.95
CA ARG A 272 10.17 17.55 -18.72
C ARG A 272 8.90 17.87 -17.94
N ASN A 273 8.63 19.15 -17.68
CA ASN A 273 7.51 19.58 -16.83
C ASN A 273 6.15 19.26 -17.46
N ASN A 274 6.10 19.09 -18.79
CA ASN A 274 4.89 18.72 -19.50
C ASN A 274 4.79 17.21 -19.81
N LEU A 275 5.76 16.38 -19.36
CA LEU A 275 5.80 14.94 -19.62
C LEU A 275 5.12 14.15 -18.49
N LYS A 276 4.19 13.28 -18.85
CA LYS A 276 3.54 12.31 -17.95
C LYS A 276 3.60 10.90 -18.51
N TYR A 277 3.53 9.92 -17.61
CA TYR A 277 3.30 8.52 -17.96
C TYR A 277 1.80 8.24 -18.06
N CYS A 278 1.38 7.46 -19.05
CA CYS A 278 -0.02 7.10 -19.27
C CYS A 278 -0.19 5.59 -19.37
N LEU A 279 -1.29 5.08 -18.82
CA LEU A 279 -1.75 3.72 -19.09
C LEU A 279 -2.27 3.59 -20.53
N LEU A 280 -2.19 2.39 -21.09
CA LEU A 280 -2.74 2.11 -22.43
C LEU A 280 -4.26 1.97 -22.39
N ASP A 281 -4.93 2.55 -23.37
CA ASP A 281 -6.36 2.33 -23.63
C ASP A 281 -6.57 0.90 -24.15
N ASP A 282 -7.75 0.31 -23.85
CA ASP A 282 -8.17 -1.00 -24.34
C ASP A 282 -8.10 -1.06 -25.88
N ILE A 283 -8.44 0.07 -26.50
CA ILE A 283 -8.29 0.30 -27.93
C ILE A 283 -7.02 1.10 -28.16
N ASN A 284 -5.88 0.42 -28.20
CA ASN A 284 -4.61 1.03 -28.58
C ASN A 284 -4.24 0.76 -30.05
N CYS A 285 -3.37 1.60 -30.58
CA CYS A 285 -2.89 1.55 -31.95
C CYS A 285 -1.45 1.04 -32.06
N LEU A 286 -0.94 0.39 -31.00
CA LEU A 286 0.40 -0.17 -30.97
C LEU A 286 0.48 -1.50 -31.78
N PRO A 287 1.66 -1.89 -32.27
CA PRO A 287 1.89 -3.21 -32.85
C PRO A 287 1.48 -4.32 -31.87
N LYS A 288 0.94 -5.46 -32.35
CA LYS A 288 0.41 -6.53 -31.47
C LYS A 288 1.47 -7.18 -30.56
N ASP A 289 2.74 -7.05 -30.91
CA ASP A 289 3.92 -7.59 -30.26
C ASP A 289 4.60 -6.61 -29.29
N HIS A 290 3.96 -5.47 -28.98
CA HIS A 290 4.53 -4.50 -28.05
C HIS A 290 4.63 -5.07 -26.62
N THR A 291 5.77 -4.83 -25.98
CA THR A 291 5.96 -5.15 -24.56
C THR A 291 5.34 -4.05 -23.69
N PRO A 292 4.44 -4.38 -22.75
CA PRO A 292 3.98 -3.43 -21.74
C PRO A 292 5.17 -2.80 -21.01
N VAL A 293 5.17 -1.49 -20.88
CA VAL A 293 6.17 -0.73 -20.10
C VAL A 293 5.53 -0.44 -18.74
N SER A 294 6.16 -0.85 -17.65
CA SER A 294 5.68 -0.49 -16.31
C SER A 294 6.01 0.97 -16.01
N PHE A 295 5.32 1.57 -15.04
CA PHE A 295 5.63 2.94 -14.61
C PHE A 295 7.06 3.07 -14.08
N ASP A 296 7.62 2.05 -13.43
CA ASP A 296 8.99 2.07 -12.93
C ASP A 296 10.03 1.92 -14.04
N ASP A 297 9.74 1.14 -15.07
CA ASP A 297 10.55 1.12 -16.30
C ASP A 297 10.53 2.51 -16.96
N ALA A 298 9.36 3.16 -16.98
CA ALA A 298 9.21 4.50 -17.54
C ALA A 298 10.01 5.55 -16.76
N LYS A 299 9.99 5.51 -15.42
CA LYS A 299 10.86 6.34 -14.57
C LYS A 299 12.34 6.11 -14.88
N THR A 300 12.74 4.84 -15.04
CA THR A 300 14.14 4.49 -15.35
C THR A 300 14.56 5.05 -16.71
N VAL A 301 13.68 4.97 -17.71
CA VAL A 301 13.91 5.57 -19.03
C VAL A 301 14.04 7.09 -18.92
N VAL A 302 13.14 7.77 -18.21
CA VAL A 302 13.17 9.23 -18.05
C VAL A 302 14.43 9.67 -17.29
N LYS A 303 14.80 9.00 -16.19
CA LYS A 303 16.05 9.27 -15.45
C LYS A 303 17.28 9.12 -16.34
N ARG A 304 17.32 8.10 -17.20
CA ARG A 304 18.42 7.92 -18.16
C ARG A 304 18.47 9.04 -19.21
N LEU A 305 17.31 9.50 -19.69
CA LEU A 305 17.23 10.58 -20.68
C LEU A 305 17.56 11.96 -20.07
N TRP A 306 17.30 12.14 -18.77
CA TRP A 306 17.57 13.37 -18.02
C TRP A 306 18.20 13.08 -16.64
N PRO A 307 19.50 12.75 -16.58
CA PRO A 307 20.15 12.30 -15.34
C PRO A 307 20.28 13.39 -14.26
N GLY A 308 20.22 14.67 -14.64
CA GLY A 308 20.27 15.80 -13.70
C GLY A 308 18.90 16.27 -13.18
N TRP A 309 17.83 15.55 -13.49
CA TRP A 309 16.48 15.93 -13.06
C TRP A 309 16.06 15.17 -11.80
N THR A 310 15.61 15.92 -10.79
CA THR A 310 15.20 15.39 -9.47
C THR A 310 13.69 15.32 -9.28
N GLY A 311 12.90 15.88 -10.19
CA GLY A 311 11.43 15.83 -10.12
C GLY A 311 10.86 14.43 -10.37
N PRO A 312 9.68 14.09 -9.82
CA PRO A 312 9.01 12.83 -10.10
C PRO A 312 8.36 12.86 -11.49
N LEU A 313 8.48 11.76 -12.27
CA LEU A 313 7.60 11.53 -13.41
C LEU A 313 6.20 11.28 -12.85
N GLU A 314 5.23 12.11 -13.23
CA GLU A 314 3.85 11.91 -12.82
C GLU A 314 3.19 10.82 -13.66
N GLU A 315 2.39 9.98 -13.00
CA GLU A 315 1.48 9.07 -13.66
C GLU A 315 0.13 9.76 -13.84
N GLU A 316 -0.26 9.94 -15.10
CA GLU A 316 -1.58 10.44 -15.50
C GLU A 316 -2.58 9.28 -15.35
N SER A 317 -3.00 9.06 -14.10
CA SER A 317 -3.99 8.05 -13.74
C SER A 317 -5.21 8.69 -13.10
N SER A 318 -6.33 8.62 -13.83
CA SER A 318 -7.62 8.81 -13.21
C SER A 318 -7.84 7.59 -12.35
N LEU A 319 -8.33 7.83 -11.15
CA LEU A 319 -8.72 6.82 -10.20
C LEU A 319 -9.71 5.79 -10.82
N LEU A 320 -10.35 6.12 -11.96
CA LEU A 320 -11.22 5.26 -12.78
C LEU A 320 -10.49 4.10 -13.49
N HIS A 321 -9.22 4.25 -13.87
CA HIS A 321 -8.46 3.19 -14.57
C HIS A 321 -7.55 2.36 -13.66
N SER A 322 -7.32 2.78 -12.41
CA SER A 322 -6.48 2.03 -11.45
C SER A 322 -7.12 0.73 -10.93
N LEU A 323 -8.41 0.49 -11.21
CA LEU A 323 -9.12 -0.76 -10.93
C LEU A 323 -9.57 -1.38 -12.26
N SER A 324 -8.64 -2.02 -12.99
CA SER A 324 -8.94 -2.74 -14.23
C SER A 324 -10.00 -3.83 -14.02
N ASP A 325 -10.02 -4.42 -12.81
CA ASP A 325 -10.99 -5.42 -12.39
C ASP A 325 -11.61 -4.99 -11.05
N LEU A 326 -12.93 -5.09 -10.88
CA LEU A 326 -13.64 -4.85 -9.62
C LEU A 326 -14.23 -6.15 -9.06
N ARG A 327 -14.23 -6.31 -7.74
CA ARG A 327 -14.64 -7.54 -7.06
C ARG A 327 -15.52 -7.19 -5.86
N LEU A 328 -16.79 -7.55 -5.95
CA LEU A 328 -17.84 -7.14 -5.02
C LEU A 328 -18.39 -8.38 -4.32
N VAL A 329 -18.55 -8.31 -3.00
CA VAL A 329 -19.24 -9.35 -2.21
C VAL A 329 -20.57 -8.79 -1.72
N LEU A 330 -21.67 -9.46 -2.05
CA LEU A 330 -23.01 -9.06 -1.63
C LEU A 330 -23.36 -9.79 -0.33
N VAL A 331 -23.61 -9.05 0.75
CA VAL A 331 -23.98 -9.60 2.07
C VAL A 331 -25.29 -8.97 2.55
N GLY A 332 -26.03 -9.68 3.39
CA GLY A 332 -27.31 -9.18 3.92
C GLY A 332 -28.31 -10.28 4.27
N TRP A 333 -29.42 -9.88 4.88
CA TRP A 333 -30.48 -10.78 5.35
C TRP A 333 -31.19 -11.51 4.21
N ALA A 334 -32.04 -12.48 4.56
CA ALA A 334 -32.90 -13.14 3.59
C ALA A 334 -33.91 -12.13 3.01
N GLY A 335 -34.18 -12.19 1.70
CA GLY A 335 -35.19 -11.33 1.07
C GLY A 335 -34.81 -9.86 0.80
N VAL A 336 -33.58 -9.44 1.11
CA VAL A 336 -33.11 -8.05 0.85
C VAL A 336 -32.72 -7.79 -0.62
N GLY A 337 -32.76 -8.81 -1.47
CA GLY A 337 -32.52 -8.67 -2.91
C GLY A 337 -31.06 -8.82 -3.38
N LYS A 338 -30.21 -9.60 -2.68
CA LYS A 338 -28.80 -9.84 -3.07
C LYS A 338 -28.62 -10.29 -4.51
N SER A 339 -29.25 -11.40 -4.88
CA SER A 339 -29.18 -11.94 -6.23
C SER A 339 -29.73 -10.97 -7.29
N SER A 340 -30.78 -10.20 -6.95
CA SER A 340 -31.34 -9.18 -7.85
C SER A 340 -30.36 -8.03 -8.06
N SER A 341 -29.74 -7.51 -6.99
CA SER A 341 -28.71 -6.46 -7.11
C SER A 341 -27.51 -6.94 -7.91
N GLY A 342 -27.07 -8.20 -7.73
CA GLY A 342 -26.01 -8.78 -8.55
C GLY A 342 -26.37 -8.83 -10.04
N ASN A 343 -27.64 -9.11 -10.38
CA ASN A 343 -28.13 -9.09 -11.75
C ASN A 343 -28.17 -7.67 -12.33
N THR A 344 -28.62 -6.70 -11.53
CA THR A 344 -28.64 -5.28 -11.90
C THR A 344 -27.22 -4.77 -12.16
N ILE A 345 -26.27 -5.03 -11.25
CA ILE A 345 -24.86 -4.63 -11.40
C ILE A 345 -24.24 -5.23 -12.66
N LEU A 346 -24.47 -6.51 -12.94
CA LEU A 346 -23.91 -7.19 -14.12
C LEU A 346 -24.69 -6.94 -15.41
N GLY A 347 -25.81 -6.20 -15.37
CA GLY A 347 -26.67 -5.94 -16.53
C GLY A 347 -27.31 -7.20 -17.14
N ARG A 348 -27.35 -8.33 -16.42
CA ARG A 348 -27.88 -9.60 -16.93
C ARG A 348 -28.38 -10.51 -15.80
N ASN A 349 -29.24 -11.47 -16.14
CA ASN A 349 -29.73 -12.47 -15.17
C ASN A 349 -28.65 -13.54 -14.87
N ALA A 350 -27.65 -13.18 -14.07
CA ALA A 350 -26.51 -14.02 -13.71
C ALA A 350 -26.76 -14.91 -12.49
N PHE A 351 -27.58 -14.44 -11.54
CA PHE A 351 -27.96 -15.10 -10.31
C PHE A 351 -29.44 -15.47 -10.31
N ARG A 352 -29.79 -16.60 -9.68
CA ARG A 352 -31.18 -17.05 -9.52
C ARG A 352 -31.79 -16.33 -8.31
N THR A 353 -32.88 -15.61 -8.53
CA THR A 353 -33.59 -14.84 -7.49
C THR A 353 -34.56 -15.69 -6.64
N SER A 354 -34.79 -16.95 -7.02
CA SER A 354 -35.67 -17.89 -6.30
C SER A 354 -35.13 -19.32 -6.40
N PRO A 355 -34.25 -19.77 -5.48
CA PRO A 355 -33.77 -21.14 -5.50
C PRO A 355 -34.90 -22.12 -5.11
N PRO A 356 -35.12 -23.22 -5.86
CA PRO A 356 -36.08 -24.25 -5.46
C PRO A 356 -35.54 -25.00 -4.23
N PHE A 357 -36.31 -24.99 -3.14
CA PHE A 357 -36.15 -25.79 -1.90
C PHE A 357 -34.70 -26.12 -1.49
N GLY A 358 -34.07 -25.25 -0.68
CA GLY A 358 -32.76 -25.53 -0.07
C GLY A 358 -32.05 -24.25 0.45
N ARG A 359 -30.97 -24.42 1.25
CA ARG A 359 -30.07 -23.32 1.66
C ARG A 359 -29.47 -22.65 0.43
N SER A 360 -29.38 -21.32 0.43
CA SER A 360 -28.77 -20.59 -0.68
C SER A 360 -27.27 -20.91 -0.72
N ARG A 361 -26.74 -21.27 -1.90
CA ARG A 361 -25.29 -21.51 -2.09
C ARG A 361 -24.58 -20.24 -2.49
N CYS A 362 -23.31 -20.15 -2.14
CA CYS A 362 -22.47 -19.04 -2.59
C CYS A 362 -22.22 -19.14 -4.10
N CYS A 363 -22.46 -18.04 -4.83
CA CYS A 363 -22.34 -17.97 -6.28
C CYS A 363 -21.38 -16.85 -6.70
N LEU A 364 -20.47 -17.13 -7.63
CA LEU A 364 -19.57 -16.14 -8.23
C LEU A 364 -19.94 -15.97 -9.70
N GLN A 365 -20.13 -14.73 -10.14
CA GLN A 365 -20.38 -14.38 -11.54
C GLN A 365 -19.48 -13.23 -11.98
N ARG A 366 -19.16 -13.20 -13.27
CA ARG A 366 -18.37 -12.13 -13.90
C ARG A 366 -19.13 -11.50 -15.06
N GLY A 367 -18.84 -10.23 -15.34
CA GLY A 367 -19.37 -9.53 -16.51
C GLY A 367 -18.57 -8.28 -16.80
N ASN A 368 -18.59 -7.84 -18.06
CA ASN A 368 -18.01 -6.57 -18.45
C ASN A 368 -19.05 -5.47 -18.24
N VAL A 369 -18.78 -4.57 -17.31
CA VAL A 369 -19.64 -3.43 -16.97
C VAL A 369 -18.79 -2.17 -17.15
N PHE A 370 -19.25 -1.23 -17.97
CA PHE A 370 -18.50 -0.01 -18.28
C PHE A 370 -17.07 -0.24 -18.80
N SER A 371 -16.88 -1.28 -19.61
CA SER A 371 -15.55 -1.73 -20.11
C SER A 371 -14.58 -2.19 -19.01
N ARG A 372 -15.09 -2.59 -17.84
CA ARG A 372 -14.30 -3.19 -16.74
C ARG A 372 -14.79 -4.60 -16.43
N GLU A 373 -13.87 -5.50 -16.06
CA GLU A 373 -14.28 -6.81 -15.54
C GLU A 373 -14.83 -6.63 -14.12
N VAL A 374 -16.11 -6.89 -13.91
CA VAL A 374 -16.74 -6.89 -12.59
C VAL A 374 -17.05 -8.31 -12.19
N THR A 375 -16.47 -8.74 -11.06
CA THR A 375 -16.81 -9.98 -10.37
C THR A 375 -17.76 -9.68 -9.22
N VAL A 376 -18.88 -10.38 -9.15
CA VAL A 376 -19.86 -10.28 -8.07
C VAL A 376 -19.97 -11.65 -7.39
N ILE A 377 -19.86 -11.67 -6.06
CA ILE A 377 -20.08 -12.86 -5.23
C ILE A 377 -21.38 -12.66 -4.46
N ASP A 378 -22.38 -13.49 -4.75
CA ASP A 378 -23.63 -13.56 -4.00
C ASP A 378 -23.48 -14.57 -2.86
N THR A 379 -23.70 -14.12 -1.62
CA THR A 379 -23.55 -14.96 -0.42
C THR A 379 -24.89 -15.45 0.13
N PRO A 380 -24.91 -16.53 0.92
CA PRO A 380 -26.07 -16.92 1.72
C PRO A 380 -26.52 -15.81 2.69
N ALA A 381 -27.72 -15.95 3.29
CA ALA A 381 -28.23 -14.96 4.24
C ALA A 381 -27.42 -14.93 5.54
N LEU A 382 -27.31 -13.76 6.17
CA LEU A 382 -26.53 -13.57 7.40
C LEU A 382 -26.83 -14.58 8.53
N PRO A 383 -28.09 -14.97 8.83
CA PRO A 383 -28.34 -15.99 9.85
C PRO A 383 -27.70 -17.35 9.54
N GLU A 384 -27.66 -17.72 8.26
CA GLU A 384 -27.07 -18.98 7.79
C GLU A 384 -25.55 -19.01 7.97
N THR A 385 -24.89 -17.84 8.06
CA THR A 385 -23.45 -17.75 8.28
C THR A 385 -23.05 -18.07 9.73
N SER A 386 -24.01 -18.38 10.61
CA SER A 386 -23.73 -18.96 11.92
C SER A 386 -23.08 -20.34 11.81
N ASP A 387 -23.42 -21.10 10.77
CA ASP A 387 -22.87 -22.42 10.45
C ASP A 387 -21.42 -22.32 9.89
N PRO A 388 -20.42 -22.95 10.54
CA PRO A 388 -19.04 -22.95 10.07
C PRO A 388 -18.84 -23.45 8.64
N GLU A 389 -19.63 -24.44 8.17
CA GLU A 389 -19.51 -24.97 6.81
C GLU A 389 -19.97 -23.94 5.77
N VAL A 390 -20.99 -23.15 6.10
CA VAL A 390 -21.46 -22.04 5.27
C VAL A 390 -20.41 -20.93 5.18
N ARG A 391 -19.77 -20.56 6.30
CA ARG A 391 -18.64 -19.61 6.28
C ARG A 391 -17.50 -20.12 5.40
N LYS A 392 -17.14 -21.40 5.53
CA LYS A 392 -16.08 -22.03 4.73
C LYS A 392 -16.39 -21.98 3.24
N GLU A 393 -17.66 -22.17 2.85
CA GLU A 393 -18.10 -22.02 1.46
C GLU A 393 -17.96 -20.58 0.94
N ILE A 394 -18.36 -19.58 1.74
CA ILE A 394 -18.20 -18.16 1.41
C ILE A 394 -16.73 -17.81 1.20
N PHE A 395 -15.85 -18.23 2.11
CA PHE A 395 -14.40 -18.01 1.95
C PHE A 395 -13.81 -18.75 0.74
N ARG A 396 -14.29 -19.95 0.42
CA ARG A 396 -13.89 -20.65 -0.81
C ARG A 396 -14.29 -19.86 -2.06
N CYS A 397 -15.48 -19.26 -2.11
CA CYS A 397 -15.87 -18.37 -3.22
C CYS A 397 -14.98 -17.12 -3.29
N ILE A 398 -14.72 -16.48 -2.16
CA ILE A 398 -13.85 -15.31 -2.09
C ILE A 398 -12.45 -15.66 -2.60
N ASN A 399 -11.88 -16.79 -2.19
CA ASN A 399 -10.59 -17.26 -2.66
C ASN A 399 -10.57 -17.57 -4.17
N ARG A 400 -11.69 -17.98 -4.77
CA ARG A 400 -11.82 -18.14 -6.23
C ARG A 400 -11.87 -16.81 -6.99
N SER A 401 -12.18 -15.71 -6.30
CA SER A 401 -12.13 -14.35 -6.87
C SER A 401 -10.75 -13.70 -6.80
N THR A 402 -9.71 -14.42 -6.35
CA THR A 402 -8.36 -13.87 -6.12
C THR A 402 -7.85 -12.94 -7.24
N PRO A 403 -7.29 -11.75 -6.90
CA PRO A 403 -6.98 -11.22 -5.56
C PRO A 403 -8.22 -10.91 -4.68
N ALA A 404 -8.05 -10.54 -3.41
CA ALA A 404 -9.20 -10.39 -2.50
C ALA A 404 -10.24 -9.33 -2.98
N PRO A 405 -11.48 -9.36 -2.45
CA PRO A 405 -12.54 -8.46 -2.88
C PRO A 405 -12.20 -7.00 -2.60
N HIS A 406 -12.66 -6.13 -3.49
CA HIS A 406 -12.48 -4.68 -3.36
C HIS A 406 -13.48 -4.09 -2.37
N ALA A 407 -14.76 -4.47 -2.48
CA ALA A 407 -15.81 -3.95 -1.61
C ALA A 407 -16.79 -5.04 -1.16
N ILE A 408 -17.36 -4.81 0.01
CA ILE A 408 -18.47 -5.57 0.57
C ILE A 408 -19.70 -4.67 0.50
N LEU A 409 -20.71 -5.09 -0.26
CA LEU A 409 -21.97 -4.38 -0.37
C LEU A 409 -22.95 -5.01 0.61
N LEU A 410 -23.25 -4.29 1.69
CA LEU A 410 -24.24 -4.68 2.68
C LEU A 410 -25.62 -4.26 2.19
N LEU A 411 -26.39 -5.21 1.70
CA LEU A 411 -27.73 -4.96 1.21
C LEU A 411 -28.72 -4.82 2.34
N VAL A 412 -29.52 -3.78 2.21
CA VAL A 412 -30.53 -3.42 3.19
C VAL A 412 -31.79 -3.00 2.46
N ARG A 413 -32.91 -3.64 2.76
CA ARG A 413 -34.21 -3.27 2.18
C ARG A 413 -34.78 -2.08 2.95
N LEU A 414 -35.21 -1.05 2.23
CA LEU A 414 -35.89 0.12 2.82
C LEU A 414 -37.15 -0.32 3.60
N GLY A 415 -37.30 0.17 4.83
CA GLY A 415 -38.35 -0.25 5.78
C GLY A 415 -38.02 -1.48 6.65
N PHE A 416 -36.89 -2.16 6.43
CA PHE A 416 -36.47 -3.36 7.20
C PHE A 416 -35.31 -3.07 8.18
N LEU A 417 -34.84 -1.82 8.22
CA LEU A 417 -33.55 -1.42 8.82
C LEU A 417 -33.55 -1.39 10.36
N THR A 418 -34.72 -1.36 10.99
CA THR A 418 -34.82 -1.04 12.43
C THR A 418 -34.67 -2.24 13.36
N THR A 419 -34.82 -3.47 12.88
CA THR A 419 -34.98 -4.64 13.78
C THR A 419 -33.74 -5.51 13.98
N HIS A 420 -32.71 -5.41 13.13
CA HIS A 420 -31.59 -6.38 13.12
C HIS A 420 -30.20 -5.74 13.07
N VAL A 421 -30.04 -4.48 13.48
CA VAL A 421 -28.78 -3.73 13.36
C VAL A 421 -27.65 -4.39 14.14
N GLU A 422 -27.84 -4.66 15.43
CA GLU A 422 -26.81 -5.24 16.30
C GLU A 422 -26.37 -6.64 15.83
N GLU A 423 -27.33 -7.46 15.43
CA GLU A 423 -27.04 -8.80 14.92
C GLU A 423 -26.29 -8.76 13.58
N THR A 424 -26.63 -7.81 12.70
CA THR A 424 -25.90 -7.58 11.44
C THR A 424 -24.44 -7.23 11.70
N VAL A 425 -24.19 -6.31 12.63
CA VAL A 425 -22.84 -5.89 13.03
C VAL A 425 -22.07 -7.10 13.56
N LYS A 426 -22.65 -7.83 14.52
CA LYS A 426 -22.03 -9.01 15.14
C LYS A 426 -21.69 -10.10 14.12
N GLN A 427 -22.58 -10.40 13.18
CA GLN A 427 -22.35 -11.42 12.17
C GLN A 427 -21.24 -11.01 11.18
N LEU A 428 -21.21 -9.74 10.74
CA LEU A 428 -20.18 -9.26 9.83
C LEU A 428 -18.79 -9.23 10.48
N GLU A 429 -18.67 -8.75 11.72
CA GLU A 429 -17.40 -8.73 12.46
C GLU A 429 -16.93 -10.16 12.76
N LYS A 430 -17.84 -11.07 13.10
CA LYS A 430 -17.52 -12.49 13.27
C LYS A 430 -17.05 -13.16 11.98
N MET A 431 -17.57 -12.71 10.82
CA MET A 431 -17.20 -13.28 9.54
C MET A 431 -15.90 -12.70 8.98
N PHE A 432 -15.67 -11.39 9.09
CA PHE A 432 -14.63 -10.69 8.34
C PHE A 432 -13.68 -9.87 9.24
N GLY A 433 -13.87 -9.89 10.56
CA GLY A 433 -13.15 -9.05 11.52
C GLY A 433 -13.67 -7.61 11.56
N GLU A 434 -13.20 -6.83 12.53
CA GLU A 434 -13.64 -5.43 12.73
C GLU A 434 -13.23 -4.50 11.59
N ASN A 435 -12.12 -4.82 10.88
CA ASN A 435 -11.65 -4.02 9.75
C ASN A 435 -12.54 -4.10 8.51
N VAL A 436 -13.54 -4.99 8.50
CA VAL A 436 -14.51 -5.15 7.41
C VAL A 436 -15.15 -3.83 7.00
N TRP A 437 -15.43 -2.97 7.98
CA TRP A 437 -16.14 -1.70 7.78
C TRP A 437 -15.37 -0.72 6.89
N ARG A 438 -14.04 -0.83 6.80
CA ARG A 438 -13.24 -0.02 5.86
C ARG A 438 -13.57 -0.33 4.40
N ARG A 439 -14.08 -1.53 4.11
CA ARG A 439 -14.43 -1.99 2.75
C ARG A 439 -15.93 -2.14 2.53
N THR A 440 -16.75 -1.80 3.53
CA THR A 440 -18.20 -1.98 3.47
C THR A 440 -18.91 -0.70 3.06
N MET A 441 -19.88 -0.85 2.16
CA MET A 441 -20.85 0.18 1.78
C MET A 441 -22.26 -0.38 1.90
N ILE A 442 -23.22 0.43 2.33
CA ILE A 442 -24.63 0.03 2.40
C ILE A 442 -25.27 0.19 1.02
N LEU A 443 -25.95 -0.84 0.54
CA LEU A 443 -26.74 -0.80 -0.70
C LEU A 443 -28.22 -0.91 -0.36
N LEU A 444 -28.93 0.21 -0.44
CA LEU A 444 -30.35 0.30 -0.12
C LEU A 444 -31.18 -0.19 -1.30
N THR A 445 -31.96 -1.25 -1.10
CA THR A 445 -32.84 -1.80 -2.13
C THR A 445 -34.31 -1.46 -1.88
N TYR A 446 -35.04 -1.18 -2.96
CA TYR A 446 -36.49 -1.04 -2.95
C TYR A 446 -37.11 -1.64 -4.22
N GLN A 447 -38.42 -1.87 -4.19
CA GLN A 447 -39.17 -2.41 -5.32
C GLN A 447 -40.20 -1.41 -5.85
N ASN A 448 -41.05 -0.82 -4.99
CA ASN A 448 -42.20 0.00 -5.39
C ASN A 448 -42.38 1.29 -4.53
N GLN A 449 -41.34 1.79 -3.85
CA GLN A 449 -41.43 2.99 -3.00
C GLN A 449 -41.04 4.25 -3.78
N ALA A 450 -41.62 5.40 -3.44
CA ALA A 450 -41.33 6.68 -4.11
C ALA A 450 -40.06 7.33 -3.53
N GLU A 451 -39.34 8.11 -4.35
CA GLU A 451 -38.10 8.79 -3.99
C GLU A 451 -38.18 9.70 -2.73
N PRO A 452 -39.28 10.42 -2.45
CA PRO A 452 -39.46 11.18 -1.22
C PRO A 452 -39.46 10.32 0.06
N ASP A 453 -39.91 9.06 -0.05
CA ASP A 453 -39.93 8.13 1.09
C ASP A 453 -38.51 7.68 1.46
N ILE A 454 -37.60 7.60 0.47
CA ILE A 454 -36.19 7.24 0.66
C ILE A 454 -35.47 8.35 1.45
N GLN A 455 -35.61 9.61 1.01
CA GLN A 455 -35.02 10.79 1.67
C GLN A 455 -35.51 10.95 3.11
N ARG A 456 -36.80 10.71 3.35
CA ARG A 456 -37.38 10.72 4.69
C ARG A 456 -36.81 9.61 5.57
N HIS A 457 -36.71 8.38 5.04
CA HIS A 457 -36.20 7.23 5.80
C HIS A 457 -34.72 7.39 6.18
N LEU A 458 -33.92 8.00 5.31
CA LEU A 458 -32.51 8.33 5.56
C LEU A 458 -32.35 9.38 6.67
N LYS A 459 -33.20 10.41 6.70
CA LYS A 459 -33.21 11.43 7.76
C LYS A 459 -33.69 10.90 9.12
N GLU A 460 -34.62 9.95 9.11
CA GLU A 460 -35.22 9.39 10.32
C GLU A 460 -34.36 8.28 10.98
N ASN A 461 -33.38 7.71 10.26
CA ASN A 461 -32.60 6.55 10.71
C ASN A 461 -31.07 6.77 10.62
N GLU A 462 -30.53 7.73 11.38
CA GLU A 462 -29.09 7.78 11.71
C GLU A 462 -28.67 6.61 12.63
N ASN A 463 -28.86 5.38 12.16
CA ASN A 463 -28.62 4.19 12.97
C ASN A 463 -27.12 3.88 13.02
N GLN A 464 -26.68 3.22 14.10
CA GLN A 464 -25.29 2.80 14.37
C GLN A 464 -24.56 2.19 13.16
N LEU A 465 -25.30 1.51 12.27
CA LEU A 465 -24.79 0.89 11.05
C LEU A 465 -24.23 1.92 10.05
N PHE A 466 -24.93 3.02 9.80
CA PHE A 466 -24.49 4.08 8.88
C PHE A 466 -23.21 4.74 9.38
N ARG A 467 -23.11 4.96 10.69
CA ARG A 467 -21.89 5.49 11.33
C ARG A 467 -20.71 4.55 11.19
N LYS A 468 -20.90 3.22 11.36
CA LYS A 468 -19.82 2.22 11.16
C LYS A 468 -19.29 2.20 9.74
N VAL A 469 -20.15 2.41 8.73
CA VAL A 469 -19.71 2.54 7.35
C VAL A 469 -19.32 3.98 6.99
N GLY A 470 -19.20 4.92 7.92
CA GLY A 470 -18.81 6.30 7.61
C GLY A 470 -19.77 6.99 6.63
N ASN A 471 -21.07 6.74 6.78
CA ASN A 471 -22.15 7.27 5.94
C ASN A 471 -22.05 6.93 4.44
N ARG A 472 -21.29 5.88 4.08
CA ARG A 472 -21.22 5.35 2.70
C ARG A 472 -22.44 4.49 2.39
N PHE A 473 -23.37 5.01 1.60
CA PHE A 473 -24.50 4.25 1.09
C PHE A 473 -24.86 4.64 -0.35
N GLN A 474 -25.47 3.72 -1.07
CA GLN A 474 -26.06 3.97 -2.39
C GLN A 474 -27.43 3.30 -2.49
N VAL A 475 -28.31 3.87 -3.30
CA VAL A 475 -29.64 3.33 -3.55
C VAL A 475 -29.64 2.54 -4.86
N LEU A 476 -30.22 1.33 -4.87
CA LEU A 476 -30.34 0.48 -6.04
C LEU A 476 -31.78 -0.03 -6.23
N ASN A 477 -32.40 0.37 -7.33
CA ASN A 477 -33.65 -0.15 -7.85
C ASN A 477 -33.40 -1.43 -8.68
N ASN A 478 -33.98 -2.53 -8.20
CA ASN A 478 -33.85 -3.86 -8.80
C ASN A 478 -35.01 -4.22 -9.75
N ASN A 479 -35.86 -3.26 -10.13
CA ASN A 479 -36.96 -3.51 -11.06
C ASN A 479 -36.40 -3.87 -12.45
N PRO A 480 -36.64 -5.10 -12.96
CA PRO A 480 -36.10 -5.54 -14.24
C PRO A 480 -36.67 -4.74 -15.42
N HIS A 481 -37.80 -4.06 -15.25
CA HIS A 481 -38.43 -3.19 -16.26
C HIS A 481 -37.92 -1.74 -16.23
N HIS A 482 -37.11 -1.37 -15.22
CA HIS A 482 -36.54 -0.05 -15.05
C HIS A 482 -35.06 -0.18 -14.69
N ARG A 483 -34.26 -0.73 -15.62
CA ARG A 483 -32.81 -0.83 -15.48
C ARG A 483 -32.19 0.53 -15.72
N ASP A 484 -32.09 1.31 -14.65
CA ASP A 484 -31.25 2.48 -14.67
C ASP A 484 -29.78 2.02 -14.61
N VAL A 485 -29.01 2.34 -15.64
CA VAL A 485 -27.58 2.07 -15.71
C VAL A 485 -26.83 3.07 -14.83
N GLN A 486 -27.44 4.22 -14.51
CA GLN A 486 -26.82 5.27 -13.73
C GLN A 486 -26.58 4.87 -12.27
N GLN A 487 -27.57 4.28 -11.61
CA GLN A 487 -27.39 3.71 -10.26
C GLN A 487 -26.22 2.71 -10.16
N VAL A 488 -25.91 1.98 -11.25
CA VAL A 488 -24.76 1.06 -11.30
C VAL A 488 -23.47 1.85 -11.46
N TRP A 489 -23.44 2.89 -12.31
CA TRP A 489 -22.29 3.76 -12.44
C TRP A 489 -21.94 4.44 -11.10
N ASP A 490 -22.92 5.04 -10.45
CA ASP A 490 -22.74 5.76 -9.18
C ASP A 490 -22.26 4.81 -8.08
N LEU A 491 -22.83 3.60 -8.00
CA LEU A 491 -22.34 2.57 -7.09
C LEU A 491 -20.87 2.23 -7.33
N LEU A 492 -20.48 1.99 -8.59
CA LEU A 492 -19.09 1.60 -8.91
C LEU A 492 -18.12 2.78 -8.72
N PHE A 493 -18.58 4.00 -8.91
CA PHE A 493 -17.83 5.23 -8.63
C PHE A 493 -17.61 5.41 -7.13
N GLU A 494 -18.66 5.32 -6.32
CA GLU A 494 -18.57 5.45 -4.86
C GLU A 494 -17.71 4.35 -4.24
N VAL A 495 -17.83 3.11 -4.74
CA VAL A 495 -16.96 2.00 -4.30
C VAL A 495 -15.49 2.34 -4.54
N LYS A 496 -15.20 3.06 -5.62
CA LYS A 496 -13.86 3.46 -5.99
C LYS A 496 -13.36 4.61 -5.12
N GLU A 497 -14.15 5.66 -4.92
CA GLU A 497 -13.83 6.77 -4.02
C GLU A 497 -13.56 6.27 -2.60
N MET A 498 -14.37 5.32 -2.12
CA MET A 498 -14.12 4.62 -0.87
C MET A 498 -12.73 3.97 -0.79
N LEU A 499 -12.27 3.34 -1.89
CA LEU A 499 -10.95 2.69 -1.92
C LEU A 499 -9.80 3.70 -1.95
N VAL A 500 -10.01 4.84 -2.61
CA VAL A 500 -9.06 5.97 -2.67
C VAL A 500 -8.92 6.61 -1.30
N ASN A 501 -10.04 7.03 -0.69
CA ASN A 501 -10.07 7.81 0.55
C ASN A 501 -9.52 7.02 1.74
N ASN A 502 -9.71 5.70 1.74
CA ASN A 502 -9.13 4.83 2.76
C ASN A 502 -7.64 4.52 2.54
N LYS A 503 -6.97 5.16 1.56
CA LYS A 503 -5.60 4.87 1.11
C LYS A 503 -5.38 3.36 0.85
N LEU A 504 -6.44 2.67 0.46
CA LEU A 504 -6.43 1.23 0.17
C LEU A 504 -5.87 0.94 -1.24
N ILE A 505 -5.54 1.98 -2.00
CA ILE A 505 -4.76 1.93 -3.24
C ILE A 505 -3.27 1.73 -2.92
N CYS A 506 -3.03 0.63 -2.22
CA CYS A 506 -1.79 -0.10 -2.05
C CYS A 506 -2.21 -1.55 -1.85
N SER A 507 -2.79 -2.23 -2.85
CA SER A 507 -3.12 -3.66 -2.78
C SER A 507 -3.70 -4.14 -1.42
N GLY A 508 -4.60 -3.37 -0.78
CA GLY A 508 -4.85 -3.45 0.67
C GLY A 508 -5.56 -4.69 1.20
N ALA A 509 -5.62 -5.77 0.41
CA ALA A 509 -6.03 -7.07 0.91
C ALA A 509 -5.01 -7.55 1.95
N ASP A 510 -5.48 -8.24 3.00
CA ASP A 510 -4.58 -8.79 4.02
C ASP A 510 -3.44 -9.56 3.34
N PRO A 511 -2.19 -9.36 3.78
CA PRO A 511 -1.06 -10.01 3.17
C PRO A 511 -1.24 -11.53 3.25
N VAL A 512 -0.94 -12.23 2.16
CA VAL A 512 -1.04 -13.68 2.14
C VAL A 512 0.19 -14.25 2.83
N MET A 513 -0.07 -15.05 3.85
CA MET A 513 0.96 -15.76 4.61
C MET A 513 1.10 -17.19 4.11
N ARG A 514 2.34 -17.62 3.87
CA ARG A 514 2.68 -18.95 3.37
C ARG A 514 3.86 -19.53 4.15
N VAL A 515 3.91 -20.85 4.26
CA VAL A 515 5.07 -21.54 4.80
C VAL A 515 6.21 -21.44 3.79
N LEU A 516 7.25 -20.65 4.11
CA LEU A 516 8.38 -20.45 3.20
C LEU A 516 9.32 -21.65 3.23
N LYS A 517 9.86 -21.93 4.42
CA LYS A 517 10.78 -23.02 4.72
C LYS A 517 11.04 -23.12 6.23
N THR A 518 11.47 -24.30 6.68
CA THR A 518 12.13 -24.49 7.97
C THR A 518 13.64 -24.56 7.73
N VAL A 519 14.42 -23.82 8.51
CA VAL A 519 15.88 -23.83 8.40
C VAL A 519 16.45 -24.27 9.72
N LEU A 520 17.25 -25.34 9.71
CA LEU A 520 18.12 -25.70 10.81
C LEU A 520 19.50 -25.10 10.53
N TYR A 521 19.99 -24.25 11.41
CA TYR A 521 21.36 -23.74 11.37
C TYR A 521 21.99 -23.90 12.74
N LYS A 522 23.04 -24.73 12.83
CA LYS A 522 23.63 -25.16 14.12
C LYS A 522 22.53 -25.69 15.07
N GLN A 523 22.36 -25.07 16.24
CA GLN A 523 21.37 -25.44 17.26
C GLN A 523 20.09 -24.60 17.17
N GLU A 524 19.80 -23.99 16.03
CA GLU A 524 18.65 -23.12 15.85
C GLU A 524 17.72 -23.61 14.74
N VAL A 525 16.43 -23.74 15.05
CA VAL A 525 15.36 -24.02 14.09
C VAL A 525 14.56 -22.74 13.84
N MET A 526 14.69 -22.20 12.64
CA MET A 526 13.89 -21.06 12.18
C MET A 526 12.73 -21.54 11.31
N TYR A 527 11.50 -21.24 11.74
CA TYR A 527 10.29 -21.38 10.93
C TYR A 527 10.02 -20.07 10.17
N ALA A 528 10.32 -20.04 8.87
CA ALA A 528 10.14 -18.84 8.06
C ALA A 528 8.73 -18.78 7.44
N VAL A 529 8.02 -17.68 7.69
CA VAL A 529 6.72 -17.36 7.09
C VAL A 529 6.91 -16.32 5.98
N LEU A 530 6.53 -16.65 4.76
CA LEU A 530 6.49 -15.72 3.64
C LEU A 530 5.23 -14.88 3.73
N VAL A 531 5.41 -13.56 3.74
CA VAL A 531 4.33 -12.58 3.70
C VAL A 531 4.41 -11.86 2.36
N HIS A 532 3.38 -11.98 1.52
CA HIS A 532 3.39 -11.35 0.20
C HIS A 532 2.04 -10.75 -0.16
N SER A 533 2.04 -9.76 -1.05
CA SER A 533 0.79 -9.15 -1.51
C SER A 533 -0.05 -10.14 -2.34
N PRO A 534 -1.39 -10.15 -2.23
CA PRO A 534 -2.23 -11.18 -2.85
C PRO A 534 -2.15 -11.28 -4.37
N HIS A 535 -1.72 -10.23 -5.07
CA HIS A 535 -1.50 -10.27 -6.53
C HIS A 535 -0.33 -11.19 -6.94
N LEU A 536 0.57 -11.51 -6.01
CA LEU A 536 1.70 -12.43 -6.22
C LEU A 536 1.38 -13.89 -5.88
N ASN A 537 0.11 -14.23 -5.59
CA ASN A 537 -0.31 -15.59 -5.29
C ASN A 537 0.12 -16.61 -6.36
N LYS A 538 0.07 -16.23 -7.64
CA LYS A 538 0.51 -17.11 -8.74
C LYS A 538 2.01 -17.39 -8.68
N LYS A 539 2.83 -16.39 -8.33
CA LYS A 539 4.29 -16.50 -8.20
C LYS A 539 4.69 -17.40 -7.03
N PHE A 540 3.98 -17.30 -5.91
CA PHE A 540 4.30 -18.03 -4.67
C PHE A 540 3.43 -19.26 -4.41
N LYS A 541 2.64 -19.69 -5.39
CA LYS A 541 1.73 -20.85 -5.29
C LYS A 541 2.41 -22.15 -4.81
N LYS A 542 3.71 -22.29 -5.05
CA LYS A 542 4.51 -23.44 -4.62
C LYS A 542 4.67 -23.56 -3.10
N HIS A 543 4.52 -22.46 -2.36
CA HIS A 543 4.58 -22.42 -0.91
C HIS A 543 3.17 -22.64 -0.33
N PRO A 544 2.97 -23.59 0.60
CA PRO A 544 1.66 -23.81 1.23
C PRO A 544 1.14 -22.56 1.93
N LEU A 545 -0.18 -22.36 1.98
CA LEU A 545 -0.77 -21.32 2.81
C LEU A 545 -0.50 -21.63 4.29
N LEU A 546 -0.36 -20.59 5.11
CA LEU A 546 -0.36 -20.76 6.56
C LEU A 546 -1.81 -21.04 6.99
N GLU A 547 -2.11 -22.29 7.31
CA GLU A 547 -3.47 -22.74 7.64
C GLU A 547 -3.81 -22.46 9.12
N ASP A 548 -5.08 -22.21 9.44
CA ASP A 548 -5.59 -22.16 10.83
C ASP A 548 -5.75 -23.59 11.36
N ASP A 549 -4.62 -24.30 11.49
CA ASP A 549 -4.54 -25.63 12.07
C ASP A 549 -4.16 -25.52 13.57
N PRO A 550 -5.00 -26.02 14.49
CA PRO A 550 -4.70 -26.00 15.92
C PRO A 550 -3.43 -26.76 16.31
N ASN A 551 -2.90 -27.64 15.45
CA ASN A 551 -1.67 -28.39 15.68
C ASN A 551 -0.45 -27.83 14.95
N ALA A 552 -0.59 -26.77 14.14
CA ALA A 552 0.55 -26.18 13.45
C ALA A 552 1.46 -25.40 14.44
N ILE A 553 2.77 -25.47 14.22
CA ILE A 553 3.77 -24.76 15.04
C ILE A 553 3.55 -23.24 15.04
N CYS A 554 3.10 -22.69 13.91
CA CYS A 554 2.80 -21.28 13.77
C CYS A 554 1.49 -21.08 13.01
N VAL A 555 0.58 -20.28 13.56
CA VAL A 555 -0.63 -19.81 12.88
C VAL A 555 -0.81 -18.32 13.07
N TYR A 556 -1.49 -17.66 12.14
CA TYR A 556 -1.85 -16.24 12.27
C TYR A 556 -3.37 -16.11 12.41
N LYS A 557 -3.81 -15.52 13.51
CA LYS A 557 -5.22 -15.43 13.87
C LYS A 557 -5.51 -14.17 14.67
N ASP A 558 -6.58 -13.46 14.32
CA ASP A 558 -7.08 -12.28 15.02
C ASP A 558 -6.00 -11.21 15.28
N GLY A 559 -5.09 -10.99 14.30
CA GLY A 559 -4.01 -10.02 14.43
C GLY A 559 -2.74 -10.54 15.13
N HIS A 560 -2.74 -11.78 15.61
CA HIS A 560 -1.67 -12.36 16.42
C HIS A 560 -1.04 -13.58 15.75
N PHE A 561 0.27 -13.74 15.92
CA PHE A 561 0.94 -15.01 15.67
C PHE A 561 0.81 -15.89 16.92
N ILE A 562 0.24 -17.08 16.74
CA ILE A 562 0.25 -18.12 17.75
C ILE A 562 1.42 -19.04 17.39
N TRP A 563 2.50 -18.91 18.15
CA TRP A 563 3.67 -19.78 18.05
C TRP A 563 3.64 -20.80 19.18
N ARG A 564 3.60 -22.08 18.79
CA ARG A 564 3.67 -23.24 19.68
C ARG A 564 5.11 -23.73 19.65
N SER A 565 5.96 -23.15 20.50
CA SER A 565 7.37 -23.54 20.59
C SER A 565 7.47 -25.00 20.99
N GLU A 566 8.30 -25.75 20.26
CA GLU A 566 8.65 -27.13 20.61
C GLU A 566 9.96 -27.17 21.41
N ALA A 567 10.77 -26.11 21.37
CA ALA A 567 12.02 -26.05 22.10
C ALA A 567 12.45 -24.61 22.42
N MET A 568 12.15 -24.18 23.65
CA MET A 568 12.41 -22.80 24.11
C MET A 568 13.85 -22.59 24.62
N CYS A 569 14.65 -23.64 24.80
CA CYS A 569 16.02 -23.52 25.32
C CYS A 569 16.97 -24.59 24.80
N GLU A 570 18.25 -24.23 24.69
CA GLU A 570 19.33 -25.11 24.20
C GLU A 570 19.66 -26.24 25.19
N THR A 571 19.48 -26.01 26.50
CA THR A 571 19.78 -27.01 27.53
C THR A 571 18.62 -27.18 28.51
N HIS A 572 18.07 -28.39 28.56
CA HIS A 572 17.03 -28.74 29.53
C HIS A 572 17.65 -29.30 30.81
N TRP A 573 17.43 -28.60 31.93
CA TRP A 573 17.82 -29.02 33.27
C TRP A 573 16.66 -29.60 34.08
N TYR A 574 15.43 -29.51 33.58
CA TYR A 574 14.22 -29.82 34.31
C TYR A 574 13.25 -30.64 33.45
N GLU A 575 12.58 -31.61 34.06
CA GLU A 575 11.49 -32.40 33.48
C GLU A 575 10.20 -32.11 34.23
N TYR A 576 9.07 -32.20 33.53
CA TYR A 576 7.73 -31.92 34.05
C TYR A 576 7.11 -33.24 34.53
N GLU A 577 6.78 -33.34 35.83
CA GLU A 577 6.00 -34.47 36.36
C GLU A 577 4.49 -34.14 36.35
N ASP A 578 3.63 -35.17 36.44
CA ASP A 578 2.15 -35.12 36.30
C ASP A 578 1.39 -34.13 37.23
N GLN A 579 2.09 -33.36 38.07
CA GLN A 579 1.52 -32.39 39.02
C GLN A 579 1.94 -30.93 38.77
N MET A 580 2.43 -30.60 37.57
CA MET A 580 2.91 -29.24 37.24
C MET A 580 4.16 -28.78 38.02
N GLU A 581 4.97 -29.72 38.53
CA GLU A 581 6.21 -29.42 39.23
C GLU A 581 7.44 -29.75 38.37
N ALA A 582 8.40 -28.82 38.34
CA ALA A 582 9.63 -28.96 37.56
C ALA A 582 10.73 -29.65 38.40
N ARG A 583 11.14 -30.86 38.00
CA ARG A 583 12.19 -31.64 38.68
C ARG A 583 13.51 -31.53 37.95
N ARG A 584 14.59 -31.18 38.68
CA ARG A 584 15.94 -31.07 38.10
C ARG A 584 16.48 -32.45 37.67
N MET A 585 16.89 -32.57 36.42
CA MET A 585 17.52 -33.77 35.86
C MET A 585 19.02 -33.83 36.23
N GLY A 586 19.54 -35.04 36.47
CA GLY A 586 20.94 -35.26 36.85
C GLY A 586 21.96 -35.13 35.70
N ASN A 587 21.50 -35.25 34.45
CA ASN A 587 22.30 -35.10 33.24
C ASN A 587 21.57 -34.13 32.29
N TYR A 588 22.30 -33.20 31.66
CA TYR A 588 21.71 -32.26 30.69
C TYR A 588 21.43 -32.96 29.36
N LYS A 589 20.36 -32.53 28.68
CA LYS A 589 20.09 -32.86 27.28
C LYS A 589 20.21 -31.59 26.45
N PHE A 590 20.98 -31.65 25.36
CA PHE A 590 21.05 -30.58 24.37
C PHE A 590 19.84 -30.65 23.45
N TYR A 591 19.19 -29.52 23.28
CA TYR A 591 18.12 -29.30 22.32
C TYR A 591 18.51 -28.15 21.40
N VAL A 592 17.76 -27.99 20.32
CA VAL A 592 17.82 -26.83 19.44
C VAL A 592 16.80 -25.82 19.95
N TRP A 593 17.08 -24.51 19.95
CA TRP A 593 16.01 -23.54 20.17
C TRP A 593 15.24 -23.30 18.86
N ASP A 594 13.94 -23.06 18.96
CA ASP A 594 13.14 -22.69 17.81
C ASP A 594 12.68 -21.22 17.87
N HIS A 595 12.42 -20.63 16.70
CA HIS A 595 11.79 -19.32 16.59
C HIS A 595 11.03 -19.18 15.26
N VAL A 596 10.15 -18.18 15.19
CA VAL A 596 9.41 -17.82 13.97
C VAL A 596 9.96 -16.55 13.37
N ALA A 597 10.24 -16.54 12.06
CA ALA A 597 10.73 -15.38 11.34
C ALA A 597 9.78 -15.00 10.20
N LEU A 598 9.61 -13.69 9.97
CA LEU A 598 8.79 -13.16 8.87
C LEU A 598 9.67 -12.72 7.70
N ALA A 599 9.38 -13.24 6.52
CA ALA A 599 9.98 -12.82 5.26
C ALA A 599 8.97 -11.97 4.48
N LEU A 600 9.10 -10.65 4.59
CA LEU A 600 8.25 -9.70 3.85
C LEU A 600 8.74 -9.57 2.41
N HIS A 601 7.89 -9.90 1.44
CA HIS A 601 8.19 -9.66 0.03
C HIS A 601 7.96 -8.18 -0.30
N VAL A 602 9.06 -7.46 -0.50
CA VAL A 602 9.08 -6.10 -1.03
C VAL A 602 9.61 -6.16 -2.46
N GLU A 603 8.94 -5.52 -3.42
CA GLU A 603 9.43 -5.49 -4.79
C GLU A 603 10.69 -4.63 -4.90
N LYS A 604 11.46 -4.85 -5.96
CA LYS A 604 12.65 -4.06 -6.24
C LYS A 604 12.24 -2.58 -6.34
N ASP A 605 12.91 -1.72 -5.60
CA ASP A 605 12.66 -0.26 -5.51
C ASP A 605 11.38 0.17 -4.76
N GLN A 606 10.65 -0.77 -4.15
CA GLN A 606 9.64 -0.44 -3.13
C GLN A 606 10.30 -0.28 -1.75
N VAL A 607 9.81 0.69 -0.99
CA VAL A 607 10.18 0.90 0.41
C VAL A 607 8.96 0.57 1.26
N LEU A 608 9.12 -0.30 2.24
CA LEU A 608 8.10 -0.52 3.26
C LEU A 608 7.97 0.77 4.08
N LYS A 609 6.86 1.49 3.86
CA LYS A 609 6.54 2.69 4.63
C LYS A 609 5.75 2.30 5.87
N LEU A 610 6.30 2.65 7.03
CA LEU A 610 5.59 2.60 8.31
C LEU A 610 5.31 4.05 8.70
N ASP A 611 4.10 4.30 9.19
CA ASP A 611 3.68 5.64 9.61
C ASP A 611 4.25 5.92 11.01
N PHE A 612 5.39 6.59 11.05
CA PHE A 612 6.07 6.96 12.29
C PHE A 612 5.81 8.43 12.60
N ASN A 613 4.88 8.70 13.51
CA ASN A 613 4.73 10.04 14.06
C ASN A 613 5.85 10.40 15.06
N LYS A 614 6.47 9.39 15.68
CA LYS A 614 7.60 9.48 16.63
C LYS A 614 8.51 8.27 16.50
N PRO A 615 9.61 8.33 15.72
CA PRO A 615 10.55 7.23 15.55
C PRO A 615 11.18 6.75 16.88
N GLU A 616 11.24 7.64 17.88
CA GLU A 616 11.82 7.37 19.20
C GLU A 616 11.03 6.31 20.00
N ASP A 617 9.78 6.08 19.63
CA ASP A 617 8.93 5.09 20.29
C ASP A 617 9.20 3.66 19.80
N PHE A 618 9.93 3.49 18.69
CA PHE A 618 10.06 2.19 18.01
C PHE A 618 11.50 1.71 17.79
N LEU A 619 12.51 2.58 17.83
CA LEU A 619 13.91 2.19 17.64
C LEU A 619 14.64 2.08 18.98
N THR A 620 15.15 0.88 19.27
CA THR A 620 15.91 0.55 20.48
C THR A 620 17.36 0.17 20.14
N TYR A 621 18.26 0.29 21.13
CA TYR A 621 19.62 -0.25 21.08
C TYR A 621 19.63 -1.61 21.75
N CYS A 622 20.07 -2.66 21.04
CA CYS A 622 20.21 -3.99 21.62
C CYS A 622 21.57 -4.16 22.30
N GLU A 623 21.59 -4.57 23.57
CA GLU A 623 22.83 -5.00 24.25
C GLU A 623 23.38 -6.31 23.64
N GLU A 624 24.69 -6.51 23.78
CA GLU A 624 25.38 -7.72 23.31
C GLU A 624 24.89 -8.94 24.11
N ASP A 625 24.62 -10.05 23.41
CA ASP A 625 24.23 -11.33 24.02
C ASP A 625 25.43 -12.29 24.02
N ASP A 626 25.46 -13.23 24.97
CA ASP A 626 26.59 -14.15 25.20
C ASP A 626 26.87 -15.11 24.03
N VAL A 627 25.95 -15.19 23.05
CA VAL A 627 25.97 -16.19 21.96
C VAL A 627 26.52 -15.65 20.63
N THR A 628 26.96 -14.39 20.55
CA THR A 628 27.35 -13.82 19.25
C THR A 628 28.72 -14.26 18.72
N TYR A 629 28.71 -15.04 17.64
CA TYR A 629 29.89 -15.34 16.84
C TYR A 629 30.26 -14.17 15.90
N ARG A 630 31.37 -13.48 16.19
CA ARG A 630 32.25 -12.78 15.21
C ARG A 630 31.88 -11.39 14.64
N LEU A 631 31.26 -10.47 15.38
CA LEU A 631 31.23 -9.05 14.96
C LEU A 631 31.48 -8.11 16.15
N LYS A 632 32.23 -7.01 15.94
CA LYS A 632 32.41 -5.96 16.96
C LYS A 632 31.12 -5.15 17.06
N PHE A 633 30.41 -5.21 18.19
CA PHE A 633 29.27 -4.34 18.46
C PHE A 633 29.74 -2.89 18.61
N GLN A 634 28.96 -1.94 18.09
CA GLN A 634 29.15 -0.52 18.41
C GLN A 634 28.63 -0.26 19.82
N ASN A 635 29.33 0.56 20.59
CA ASN A 635 28.85 0.94 21.91
C ASN A 635 27.65 1.91 21.83
N LEU A 636 26.87 1.98 22.90
CA LEU A 636 25.66 2.79 22.98
C LEU A 636 25.90 4.27 22.63
N ASP A 637 27.03 4.84 23.03
CA ASP A 637 27.34 6.25 22.75
C ASP A 637 27.52 6.50 21.24
N LYS A 638 28.27 5.64 20.54
CA LYS A 638 28.43 5.74 19.08
C LYS A 638 27.13 5.47 18.34
N ALA A 639 26.29 4.57 18.84
CA ALA A 639 24.97 4.33 18.27
C ALA A 639 24.06 5.57 18.40
N ASN A 640 24.10 6.25 19.54
CA ASN A 640 23.38 7.50 19.74
C ASN A 640 23.91 8.64 18.84
N GLU A 641 25.24 8.74 18.66
CA GLU A 641 25.84 9.70 17.73
C GLU A 641 25.38 9.44 16.29
N LEU A 642 25.39 8.18 15.84
CA LEU A 642 24.96 7.80 14.50
C LEU A 642 23.47 8.09 14.26
N VAL A 643 22.60 7.83 15.23
CA VAL A 643 21.16 8.13 15.09
C VAL A 643 20.93 9.63 15.00
N LYS A 644 21.65 10.45 15.77
CA LYS A 644 21.59 11.91 15.65
C LYS A 644 22.12 12.44 14.32
N GLU A 645 23.15 11.80 13.75
CA GLU A 645 23.66 12.14 12.42
C GLU A 645 22.63 11.84 11.32
N LEU A 646 21.98 10.66 11.39
CA LEU A 646 21.00 10.22 10.40
C LEU A 646 19.62 10.89 10.56
N TRP A 647 19.25 11.24 11.79
CA TRP A 647 18.01 11.93 12.15
C TRP A 647 18.30 13.13 13.08
N PRO A 648 18.59 14.31 12.52
CA PRO A 648 18.90 15.52 13.30
C PRO A 648 17.77 15.96 14.23
N GLU A 649 16.52 15.60 13.89
CA GLU A 649 15.31 15.91 14.64
C GLU A 649 15.12 15.02 15.89
N TRP A 650 15.99 14.03 16.12
CA TRP A 650 15.85 13.04 17.19
C TRP A 650 16.10 13.65 18.58
N GLU A 651 15.05 13.75 19.39
CA GLU A 651 15.12 14.26 20.77
C GLU A 651 15.13 13.10 21.78
N GLY A 652 16.33 12.62 22.14
CA GLY A 652 16.48 11.61 23.20
C GLY A 652 17.72 10.73 23.10
N ARG A 653 17.84 9.75 24.01
CA ARG A 653 18.77 8.62 23.89
C ARG A 653 18.00 7.37 23.47
N LEU A 654 18.64 6.49 22.70
CA LEU A 654 18.11 5.17 22.39
C LEU A 654 17.79 4.43 23.69
N LYS A 655 16.56 3.92 23.78
CA LYS A 655 16.18 2.98 24.84
C LYS A 655 16.97 1.69 24.65
N VAL A 656 17.54 1.19 25.73
CA VAL A 656 18.32 -0.05 25.70
C VAL A 656 17.40 -1.23 25.91
N GLU A 657 17.40 -2.14 24.95
CA GLU A 657 16.73 -3.42 25.02
C GLU A 657 17.75 -4.48 25.43
N ARG A 658 17.51 -5.06 26.60
CA ARG A 658 18.40 -6.05 27.20
C ARG A 658 17.88 -7.46 26.90
N PRO A 659 18.76 -8.44 26.64
CA PRO A 659 18.36 -9.83 26.58
C PRO A 659 17.53 -10.20 27.81
N LEU A 660 16.46 -10.97 27.61
CA LEU A 660 15.56 -11.43 28.65
C LEU A 660 16.21 -12.53 29.51
N GLN A 661 17.42 -12.28 30.02
CA GLN A 661 18.03 -13.05 31.08
C GLN A 661 17.59 -12.44 32.42
N LEU A 662 16.76 -13.21 33.14
CA LEU A 662 16.26 -12.99 34.52
C LEU A 662 16.87 -11.77 35.25
N HIS A 663 16.26 -10.59 35.06
CA HIS A 663 16.51 -9.42 35.91
C HIS A 663 16.06 -9.72 37.35
N TYR A 664 17.01 -9.98 38.25
CA TYR A 664 16.78 -9.95 39.70
C TYR A 664 17.24 -8.58 40.23
N GLN A 665 16.30 -7.78 40.74
CA GLN A 665 16.64 -6.57 41.49
C GLN A 665 17.39 -6.96 42.78
N GLY A 666 18.66 -6.52 42.91
CA GLY A 666 19.47 -6.69 44.12
C GLY A 666 20.87 -7.30 43.95
N LEU A 667 21.25 -7.70 42.73
CA LEU A 667 22.59 -8.25 42.43
C LEU A 667 23.26 -7.38 41.37
N HIS A 668 24.45 -6.85 41.69
CA HIS A 668 25.25 -6.01 40.79
C HIS A 668 26.56 -6.74 40.43
N SER A 669 26.91 -6.75 39.15
CA SER A 669 28.23 -7.20 38.71
C SER A 669 28.94 -6.07 37.99
N ASP A 670 30.19 -5.82 38.37
CA ASP A 670 31.06 -4.83 37.73
C ASP A 670 32.24 -5.55 37.07
N GLU A 671 32.62 -5.08 35.88
CA GLU A 671 33.79 -5.56 35.15
C GLU A 671 34.86 -4.48 35.12
N MET A 672 36.10 -4.85 35.47
CA MET A 672 37.24 -3.93 35.51
C MET A 672 38.50 -4.62 34.99
N GLU A 673 39.34 -3.89 34.26
CA GLU A 673 40.62 -4.38 33.76
C GLU A 673 41.74 -4.04 34.78
N VAL A 674 42.44 -5.08 35.27
CA VAL A 674 43.54 -4.95 36.24
C VAL A 674 44.69 -5.85 35.80
N ASP A 675 45.90 -5.30 35.65
CA ASP A 675 47.11 -6.03 35.23
C ASP A 675 46.90 -6.93 33.98
N ASN A 676 46.22 -6.39 32.95
CA ASN A 676 45.84 -7.08 31.70
C ASN A 676 44.87 -8.27 31.87
N LEU A 677 44.17 -8.36 33.00
CA LEU A 677 43.08 -9.31 33.24
C LEU A 677 41.76 -8.55 33.36
N VAL A 678 40.72 -9.04 32.68
CA VAL A 678 39.35 -8.57 32.89
C VAL A 678 38.77 -9.31 34.09
N VAL A 679 38.59 -8.60 35.19
CA VAL A 679 38.04 -9.13 36.45
C VAL A 679 36.57 -8.75 36.52
N LYS A 680 35.70 -9.77 36.59
CA LYS A 680 34.27 -9.61 36.86
C LYS A 680 33.99 -9.89 38.33
N ILE A 681 33.55 -8.88 39.07
CA ILE A 681 33.16 -9.03 40.47
C ILE A 681 31.64 -9.13 40.54
N ILE A 682 31.15 -10.20 41.14
CA ILE A 682 29.72 -10.40 41.39
C ILE A 682 29.49 -10.13 42.87
N ASN A 683 28.79 -9.04 43.18
CA ASN A 683 28.45 -8.74 44.56
C ASN A 683 27.22 -9.53 44.98
N THR A 684 27.28 -10.22 46.12
CA THR A 684 26.16 -10.99 46.67
C THR A 684 25.50 -10.24 47.82
N PRO A 685 24.19 -10.43 48.07
CA PRO A 685 23.52 -9.87 49.24
C PRO A 685 24.19 -10.30 50.55
N GLU A 686 24.01 -9.51 51.61
CA GLU A 686 24.55 -9.85 52.93
C GLU A 686 23.95 -11.17 53.45
N PHE A 687 24.69 -11.91 54.28
CA PHE A 687 24.18 -13.17 54.86
C PHE A 687 22.91 -12.96 55.70
N SER A 688 22.78 -11.79 56.31
CA SER A 688 21.59 -11.34 57.05
C SER A 688 20.33 -11.27 56.17
N GLU A 689 20.49 -11.04 54.86
CA GLU A 689 19.40 -10.96 53.88
C GLU A 689 19.07 -12.31 53.24
N LEU A 690 19.97 -13.29 53.36
CA LEU A 690 19.79 -14.66 52.88
C LEU A 690 18.99 -15.52 53.88
N THR A 691 17.81 -15.04 54.26
CA THR A 691 16.99 -15.63 55.34
C THR A 691 16.15 -16.83 54.89
N SER A 692 15.69 -16.87 53.63
CA SER A 692 14.85 -17.95 53.10
C SER A 692 15.63 -18.95 52.24
N ALA A 693 15.21 -20.21 52.25
CA ALA A 693 15.79 -21.26 51.39
C ALA A 693 15.67 -20.91 49.90
N GLU A 694 14.62 -20.17 49.55
CA GLU A 694 14.35 -19.71 48.19
C GLU A 694 15.33 -18.61 47.77
N MET A 695 15.64 -17.66 48.66
CA MET A 695 16.65 -16.61 48.42
C MET A 695 18.03 -17.23 48.23
N LYS A 696 18.41 -18.17 49.11
CA LYS A 696 19.67 -18.93 49.02
C LYS A 696 19.80 -19.68 47.68
N LYS A 697 18.74 -20.36 47.25
CA LYS A 697 18.70 -21.07 45.97
C LYS A 697 18.85 -20.12 44.78
N LYS A 698 18.16 -18.97 44.81
CA LYS A 698 18.22 -17.93 43.77
C LYS A 698 19.61 -17.31 43.64
N THR A 699 20.27 -16.98 44.76
CA THR A 699 21.65 -16.49 44.76
C THR A 699 22.63 -17.52 44.19
N LEU A 700 22.47 -18.80 44.56
CA LEU A 700 23.25 -19.91 44.02
C LEU A 700 23.07 -20.10 42.52
N ASP A 701 21.85 -19.97 42.02
CA ASP A 701 21.55 -20.11 40.59
C ASP A 701 22.09 -18.92 39.79
N TYR A 702 22.05 -17.70 40.33
CA TYR A 702 22.66 -16.53 39.70
C TYR A 702 24.19 -16.64 39.58
N ILE A 703 24.87 -17.09 40.65
CA ILE A 703 26.33 -17.33 40.65
C ILE A 703 26.71 -18.39 39.60
N ARG A 704 25.84 -19.36 39.31
CA ARG A 704 26.07 -20.38 38.27
C ARG A 704 25.87 -19.86 36.86
N LEU A 705 25.03 -18.85 36.68
CA LEU A 705 24.63 -18.32 35.37
C LEU A 705 25.51 -17.15 34.89
N SER A 706 26.37 -16.60 35.75
CA SER A 706 27.10 -15.35 35.51
C SER A 706 28.43 -15.48 34.75
N GLY A 707 28.72 -16.64 34.14
CA GLY A 707 29.87 -16.85 33.26
C GLY A 707 30.42 -18.29 33.27
N PRO A 708 31.36 -18.63 32.36
CA PRO A 708 31.66 -20.03 32.03
C PRO A 708 32.33 -20.86 33.14
N ALA A 709 32.78 -20.25 34.24
CA ALA A 709 33.04 -20.91 35.52
C ALA A 709 33.27 -19.87 36.63
N LEU A 710 32.70 -20.09 37.82
CA LEU A 710 33.12 -19.36 39.01
C LEU A 710 34.55 -19.77 39.39
N HIS A 711 35.44 -18.77 39.38
CA HIS A 711 36.86 -18.96 39.66
C HIS A 711 37.12 -19.05 41.18
N VAL A 712 36.78 -18.02 41.95
CA VAL A 712 37.03 -17.93 43.40
C VAL A 712 35.87 -17.21 44.12
N PHE A 713 35.57 -17.64 45.34
CA PHE A 713 34.72 -16.91 46.28
C PHE A 713 35.58 -15.99 47.16
N LEU A 714 35.17 -14.73 47.29
CA LEU A 714 35.76 -13.78 48.23
C LEU A 714 34.80 -13.61 49.41
N LEU A 715 35.13 -14.19 50.55
CA LEU A 715 34.34 -14.03 51.78
C LEU A 715 34.86 -12.81 52.54
N VAL A 716 34.15 -11.69 52.47
CA VAL A 716 34.56 -10.43 53.09
C VAL A 716 34.03 -10.35 54.53
N ILE A 717 34.92 -10.13 55.50
CA ILE A 717 34.60 -10.01 56.92
C ILE A 717 35.20 -8.70 57.45
N GLY A 718 34.35 -7.76 57.89
CA GLY A 718 34.80 -6.48 58.43
C GLY A 718 35.24 -6.59 59.89
N LEU A 719 36.46 -6.18 60.25
CA LEU A 719 37.03 -6.36 61.59
C LEU A 719 36.52 -5.37 62.67
N LYS A 720 35.57 -4.49 62.31
CA LYS A 720 35.04 -3.49 63.24
C LYS A 720 34.06 -4.14 64.22
N ASN A 721 34.46 -4.28 65.48
CA ASN A 721 33.67 -4.85 66.60
C ASN A 721 33.29 -6.35 66.44
N ILE A 722 34.17 -7.17 65.85
CA ILE A 722 33.94 -8.62 65.65
C ILE A 722 34.70 -9.46 66.68
N SER A 723 34.09 -10.56 67.16
CA SER A 723 34.71 -11.58 68.00
C SER A 723 35.10 -12.84 67.21
N ALA A 724 36.02 -13.64 67.73
CA ALA A 724 36.42 -14.93 67.15
C ALA A 724 35.22 -15.86 66.86
N ASP A 725 34.21 -15.86 67.73
CA ASP A 725 32.98 -16.65 67.56
C ASP A 725 32.13 -16.19 66.37
N LEU A 726 32.09 -14.89 66.10
CA LEU A 726 31.34 -14.35 64.97
C LEU A 726 32.02 -14.68 63.64
N ILE A 727 33.36 -14.72 63.61
CA ILE A 727 34.12 -15.19 62.44
C ILE A 727 33.81 -16.67 62.18
N ARG A 728 33.87 -17.52 63.20
CA ARG A 728 33.53 -18.96 63.09
C ARG A 728 32.12 -19.15 62.56
N THR A 729 31.15 -18.45 63.15
CA THR A 729 29.74 -18.50 62.75
C THR A 729 29.55 -18.08 61.28
N THR A 730 30.24 -17.03 60.82
CA THR A 730 30.13 -16.55 59.44
C THR A 730 30.67 -17.57 58.43
N VAL A 731 31.83 -18.18 58.73
CA VAL A 731 32.43 -19.22 57.88
C VAL A 731 31.55 -20.46 57.82
N GLU A 732 30.99 -20.90 58.96
CA GLU A 732 30.07 -22.04 59.02
C GLU A 732 28.74 -21.76 58.32
N GLN A 733 28.22 -20.53 58.39
CA GLN A 733 27.05 -20.11 57.63
C GLN A 733 27.30 -20.14 56.12
N PHE A 734 28.46 -19.65 55.66
CA PHE A 734 28.87 -19.76 54.27
C PHE A 734 28.98 -21.23 53.83
N GLU A 735 29.61 -22.08 54.64
CA GLU A 735 29.74 -23.52 54.39
C GLU A 735 28.37 -24.21 54.31
N SER A 736 27.43 -23.83 55.17
CA SER A 736 26.07 -24.37 55.16
C SER A 736 25.32 -24.04 53.86
N ILE A 737 25.48 -22.81 53.37
CA ILE A 737 24.82 -22.32 52.15
C ILE A 737 25.47 -22.90 50.88
N PHE A 738 26.79 -22.81 50.77
CA PHE A 738 27.51 -23.11 49.52
C PHE A 738 28.19 -24.50 49.51
N LYS A 739 28.10 -25.23 50.63
CA LYS A 739 28.71 -26.54 50.90
C LYS A 739 30.24 -26.48 51.01
N GLU A 740 30.82 -27.47 51.71
CA GLU A 740 32.26 -27.60 51.98
C GLU A 740 33.15 -27.48 50.72
N LYS A 741 32.67 -27.95 49.56
CA LYS A 741 33.41 -27.85 48.29
C LYS A 741 33.62 -26.40 47.84
N ALA A 742 32.75 -25.46 48.23
CA ALA A 742 32.92 -24.04 47.93
C ALA A 742 34.09 -23.43 48.72
N LEU A 743 34.28 -23.82 49.99
CA LEU A 743 35.41 -23.36 50.83
C LEU A 743 36.77 -23.67 50.19
N ARG A 744 36.86 -24.76 49.41
CA ARG A 744 38.08 -25.11 48.66
C ARG A 744 38.42 -24.12 47.55
N ARG A 745 37.49 -23.27 47.13
CA ARG A 745 37.71 -22.14 46.20
C ARG A 745 37.43 -20.79 46.85
N THR A 746 37.41 -20.72 48.18
CA THR A 746 37.18 -19.48 48.92
C THR A 746 38.49 -18.91 49.45
N MET A 747 38.61 -17.59 49.37
CA MET A 747 39.61 -16.80 50.07
C MET A 747 38.88 -15.80 50.98
N ILE A 748 39.36 -15.65 52.21
CA ILE A 748 38.74 -14.76 53.20
C ILE A 748 39.46 -13.41 53.19
N LEU A 749 38.69 -12.34 53.06
CA LEU A 749 39.18 -10.97 53.08
C LEU A 749 38.75 -10.29 54.37
N PHE A 750 39.69 -10.06 55.27
CA PHE A 750 39.44 -9.32 56.50
C PHE A 750 39.64 -7.83 56.26
N THR A 751 38.58 -7.03 56.33
CA THR A 751 38.66 -5.60 56.01
C THR A 751 38.65 -4.71 57.25
N HIS A 752 39.53 -3.72 57.34
CA HIS A 752 39.51 -2.70 58.40
C HIS A 752 39.65 -1.28 57.82
N GLN A 753 39.10 -0.29 58.53
CA GLN A 753 39.18 1.13 58.14
C GLN A 753 40.08 1.98 59.06
N SER A 754 40.35 1.55 60.31
CA SER A 754 41.09 2.38 61.28
C SER A 754 41.68 1.66 62.50
N GLN A 755 41.70 0.33 62.54
CA GLN A 755 42.25 -0.44 63.67
C GLN A 755 43.77 -0.63 63.56
N THR A 756 44.44 -0.70 64.72
CA THR A 756 45.89 -0.91 64.85
C THR A 756 46.25 -2.40 64.67
N GLU A 757 47.31 -2.68 63.89
CA GLU A 757 47.80 -4.04 63.55
C GLU A 757 47.93 -5.05 64.72
N PRO A 758 48.27 -4.66 65.98
CA PRO A 758 48.40 -5.61 67.09
C PRO A 758 47.09 -6.31 67.48
N ASP A 759 45.95 -5.58 67.48
CA ASP A 759 44.65 -6.13 67.88
C ASP A 759 44.13 -7.15 66.85
N ILE A 760 44.51 -6.95 65.58
CA ILE A 760 44.22 -7.86 64.49
C ILE A 760 45.06 -9.14 64.62
N GLN A 761 46.35 -9.02 65.01
CA GLN A 761 47.21 -10.20 65.17
C GLN A 761 46.79 -11.12 66.31
N GLU A 762 46.37 -10.57 67.44
CA GLU A 762 45.93 -11.35 68.61
C GLU A 762 44.63 -12.12 68.32
N MET A 763 43.63 -11.44 67.73
CA MET A 763 42.39 -12.09 67.29
C MET A 763 42.67 -13.13 66.18
N MET A 764 43.56 -12.83 65.24
CA MET A 764 43.89 -13.77 64.16
C MET A 764 44.58 -15.03 64.68
N GLN A 765 45.39 -14.97 65.74
CA GLN A 765 45.96 -16.16 66.38
C GLN A 765 44.89 -17.09 66.96
N GLU A 766 43.82 -16.54 67.55
CA GLU A 766 42.74 -17.33 68.19
C GLU A 766 41.89 -18.12 67.18
N VAL A 767 41.72 -17.60 65.96
CA VAL A 767 41.01 -18.27 64.87
C VAL A 767 41.93 -18.94 63.85
N GLN A 768 43.25 -18.76 63.94
CA GLN A 768 44.23 -19.24 62.93
C GLN A 768 44.11 -20.74 62.68
N GLN A 769 44.03 -21.55 63.73
CA GLN A 769 43.93 -23.00 63.59
C GLN A 769 42.63 -23.41 62.87
N PHE A 770 41.51 -22.76 63.19
CA PHE A 770 40.22 -23.00 62.56
C PHE A 770 40.20 -22.56 61.08
N LEU A 771 40.75 -21.37 60.78
CA LEU A 771 40.85 -20.88 59.41
C LEU A 771 41.77 -21.77 58.56
N THR A 772 42.89 -22.24 59.14
CA THR A 772 43.81 -23.16 58.47
C THR A 772 43.15 -24.49 58.15
N GLU A 773 42.31 -25.01 59.06
CA GLU A 773 41.52 -26.23 58.82
C GLU A 773 40.46 -26.04 57.73
N LYS A 774 39.76 -24.89 57.72
CA LYS A 774 38.62 -24.65 56.82
C LYS A 774 39.00 -24.15 55.43
N VAL A 775 39.93 -23.20 55.35
CA VAL A 775 40.35 -22.56 54.10
C VAL A 775 41.85 -22.62 53.86
N GLY A 776 42.66 -23.16 54.78
CA GLY A 776 44.13 -23.12 54.70
C GLY A 776 44.67 -21.72 54.96
N ASN A 777 45.87 -21.42 54.45
CA ASN A 777 46.49 -20.09 54.56
C ASN A 777 45.88 -19.03 53.60
N ARG A 778 44.67 -19.27 53.08
CA ARG A 778 44.03 -18.44 52.05
C ARG A 778 43.15 -17.35 52.65
N TYR A 779 43.78 -16.47 53.41
CA TYR A 779 43.14 -15.28 53.96
C TYR A 779 44.10 -14.09 53.92
N LEU A 780 43.56 -12.90 53.69
CA LEU A 780 44.33 -11.66 53.62
C LEU A 780 43.64 -10.56 54.42
N VAL A 781 44.44 -9.72 55.08
CA VAL A 781 43.97 -8.53 55.77
C VAL A 781 44.14 -7.33 54.84
N PHE A 782 43.06 -6.61 54.62
CA PHE A 782 42.94 -5.60 53.59
C PHE A 782 42.43 -4.28 54.20
N ASN A 783 43.15 -3.18 54.01
CA ASN A 783 42.62 -1.85 54.36
C ASN A 783 41.68 -1.41 53.23
N ASN A 784 40.39 -1.25 53.53
CA ASN A 784 39.38 -0.87 52.53
C ASN A 784 39.06 0.63 52.55
N SER A 785 39.92 1.45 53.17
CA SER A 785 39.84 2.91 53.07
C SER A 785 40.17 3.38 51.65
N LEU A 786 39.31 4.21 51.07
CA LEU A 786 39.50 4.77 49.72
C LEU A 786 40.68 5.75 49.64
N GLU A 787 41.15 6.26 50.78
CA GLU A 787 42.23 7.25 50.91
C GLU A 787 43.63 6.60 51.03
N ASP A 788 43.70 5.31 51.34
CA ASP A 788 44.96 4.58 51.59
C ASP A 788 45.01 3.32 50.71
N ARG A 789 44.96 3.54 49.39
CA ARG A 789 44.96 2.47 48.38
C ARG A 789 46.39 1.94 48.22
N ASP A 790 46.59 0.68 48.57
CA ASP A 790 47.84 -0.05 48.33
C ASP A 790 47.68 -1.01 47.14
N PRO A 791 48.16 -0.64 45.93
CA PRO A 791 48.04 -1.48 44.75
C PRO A 791 48.81 -2.80 44.90
N GLN A 792 49.86 -2.84 45.72
CA GLN A 792 50.66 -4.05 45.91
C GLN A 792 49.86 -5.15 46.61
N LYS A 793 48.93 -4.79 47.51
CA LYS A 793 48.01 -5.75 48.15
C LYS A 793 46.97 -6.29 47.18
N VAL A 794 46.52 -5.50 46.20
CA VAL A 794 45.60 -5.97 45.14
C VAL A 794 46.32 -6.91 44.17
N SER A 795 47.55 -6.58 43.75
CA SER A 795 48.36 -7.49 42.94
C SER A 795 48.74 -8.77 43.70
N HIS A 796 49.00 -8.67 45.02
CA HIS A 796 49.19 -9.84 45.88
C HIS A 796 47.94 -10.74 45.92
N LEU A 797 46.76 -10.14 46.10
CA LEU A 797 45.48 -10.84 46.09
C LEU A 797 45.27 -11.60 44.77
N LEU A 798 45.50 -10.93 43.63
CA LEU A 798 45.34 -11.54 42.31
C LEU A 798 46.35 -12.67 42.06
N ARG A 799 47.58 -12.55 42.59
CA ARG A 799 48.58 -13.63 42.54
C ARG A 799 48.14 -14.86 43.32
N GLU A 800 47.64 -14.70 44.54
CA GLU A 800 47.12 -15.81 45.36
C GLU A 800 45.92 -16.49 44.68
N VAL A 801 45.00 -15.70 44.09
CA VAL A 801 43.88 -16.24 43.29
C VAL A 801 44.39 -17.03 42.10
N LYS A 802 45.43 -16.55 41.42
CA LYS A 802 46.02 -17.25 40.28
C LYS A 802 46.65 -18.58 40.68
N GLU A 803 47.38 -18.62 41.79
CA GLU A 803 47.94 -19.86 42.34
C GLU A 803 46.86 -20.86 42.76
N MET A 804 45.71 -20.38 43.28
CA MET A 804 44.56 -21.23 43.60
C MET A 804 43.91 -21.88 42.37
N LEU A 805 44.02 -21.25 41.20
CA LEU A 805 43.40 -21.72 39.96
C LEU A 805 44.31 -22.68 39.17
N GLY A 806 45.61 -22.72 39.46
CA GLY A 806 46.61 -23.59 38.82
C GLY A 806 47.41 -22.89 37.73
#